data_AF-A0A9J6EJF1-F1
#
_entry.id   AF-A0A9J6EJF1-F1
#
_cell.length_a   1.000
_cell.length_b   1.000
_cell.length_c   1.000
_cell.angle_alpha   90.00
_cell.angle_beta   90.00
_cell.angle_gamma   90.00
#
_symmetry.space_group_name_H-M   'P 1'
#
loop_
_entity.id
_entity.type
_entity.pdbx_description
1 polymer ?
#
loop_
_entity_poly.entity_id
_entity_poly.type
_entity_poly.pdbx_seq_one_letter_code
_entity_poly.pdbx_strand_id
1 'polypeptide(L)'
;MKKCFSDSDTKKKRAETALAQRAQVIGETCTTYIEEVLKLCKTIDSRMSEEDKVGHLLKGIAEDVYNFLIGKDNLNTVSDVIRHCRTFEALKTRRITPKFGRLANVTTVASVDASPQTDLSATIRQIVREELLRHEEQTRYAVPRCASVAFRDAVCASPPATWQHSVNAADCNSYRHDPHYGQTEQRHYDSIDRRFDQHPRDVRPRRPSTAYDIQGEGMSYSQPVAAVEYFNQRPEVRPLPVCYNCGTPGHIARYCNRRRAFSNGQSGSFMQHGGRAMDTNRPGNTTFEGYFREERSRHFPLDSYSGEQERYRNRYRSPASERPAVEDAAYSAMRAPALNNVALTATVVGGAVGVAAYIWLRRKATDASDFVPVGHVASITIHPIKSIGGVDVPYADCTVAGPVYKGLKDRQMLVIKGDSFVSMREEPRLGMIRVAFDEDKLTLTLTVDGYPSLTVDACDPEEQRKPTFTVKVRTFSYKAIEVSEEATNWFKNYLTHDDARLVRIILDKATVIRGKNGAAPVAFQDESSFNVLSKASLDGLLSKLPADSNIQRRNFRPTLFIDGCEAHSEDHWRRYRISGAEMAFLDRTTRCILTTVDQDKGIRTDKEPLVTLRQYRIDRSEEGVKKYKLQPLFGIGSFHVRDGRIAVGDEVHAILSPNPLL
;
A
#
# COMPACT_ATOMS: atom_id res chain seq x y z
N MET A 1 -48.94 15.97 54.86
CA MET A 1 -47.55 15.51 54.61
C MET A 1 -47.36 15.26 53.12
N LYS A 2 -46.80 16.24 52.39
CA LYS A 2 -46.32 16.03 51.01
C LYS A 2 -44.94 15.37 51.10
N LYS A 3 -44.82 14.08 50.79
CA LYS A 3 -43.54 13.42 50.52
C LYS A 3 -43.69 12.37 49.41
N CYS A 4 -43.03 12.66 48.29
CA CYS A 4 -42.22 11.74 47.50
C CYS A 4 -42.89 10.52 46.81
N PHE A 5 -43.64 10.74 45.74
CA PHE A 5 -43.61 9.82 44.60
C PHE A 5 -42.85 10.48 43.47
N SER A 6 -41.52 10.27 43.44
CA SER A 6 -40.73 10.57 42.26
C SER A 6 -41.18 9.63 41.14
N ASP A 7 -41.76 10.26 40.14
CA ASP A 7 -42.43 9.74 38.95
C ASP A 7 -41.64 8.61 38.28
N SER A 8 -42.26 7.43 38.14
CA SER A 8 -41.62 6.21 37.61
C SER A 8 -41.00 6.43 36.23
N ASP A 9 -41.65 7.25 35.41
CA ASP A 9 -41.19 7.58 34.07
C ASP A 9 -39.94 8.47 34.08
N THR A 10 -39.83 9.37 35.06
CA THR A 10 -38.61 10.17 35.24
C THR A 10 -37.43 9.31 35.69
N LYS A 11 -37.68 8.26 36.48
CA LYS A 11 -36.64 7.30 36.87
C LYS A 11 -36.18 6.45 35.69
N LYS A 12 -37.11 5.97 34.87
CA LYS A 12 -36.79 5.21 33.66
C LYS A 12 -35.95 6.04 32.68
N LYS A 13 -36.37 7.26 32.38
CA LYS A 13 -35.63 8.17 31.47
C LYS A 13 -34.23 8.52 31.98
N ARG A 14 -34.07 8.68 33.30
CA ARG A 14 -32.75 8.88 33.93
C ARG A 14 -31.88 7.62 33.81
N ALA A 15 -32.47 6.43 34.01
CA ALA A 15 -31.75 5.16 33.84
C ALA A 15 -31.32 4.94 32.39
N GLU A 16 -32.15 5.27 31.40
CA GLU A 16 -31.80 5.22 29.97
C GLU A 16 -30.62 6.14 29.64
N THR A 17 -30.65 7.37 30.15
CA THR A 17 -29.55 8.33 29.95
C THR A 17 -28.26 7.85 30.62
N ALA A 18 -28.35 7.31 31.85
CA ALA A 18 -27.21 6.76 32.57
C ALA A 18 -26.62 5.53 31.86
N LEU A 19 -27.46 4.62 31.36
CA LEU A 19 -27.02 3.43 30.62
C LEU A 19 -26.37 3.81 29.28
N ALA A 20 -26.87 4.86 28.61
CA ALA A 20 -26.30 5.33 27.35
C ALA A 20 -24.87 5.88 27.51
N GLN A 21 -24.56 6.47 28.66
CA GLN A 21 -23.28 7.12 28.98
C GLN A 21 -22.35 6.28 29.85
N ARG A 22 -22.79 5.10 30.31
CA ARG A 22 -22.01 4.28 31.24
C ARG A 22 -20.82 3.61 30.55
N ALA A 23 -19.63 4.04 30.94
CA ALA A 23 -18.35 3.39 30.60
C ALA A 23 -17.60 3.02 31.88
N GLN A 24 -16.87 1.91 31.87
CA GLN A 24 -16.05 1.42 32.98
C GLN A 24 -14.97 2.45 33.31
N VAL A 25 -14.92 2.86 34.58
CA VAL A 25 -13.98 3.88 35.03
C VAL A 25 -12.61 3.27 35.30
N ILE A 26 -11.55 4.05 35.15
CA ILE A 26 -10.18 3.62 35.48
C ILE A 26 -10.13 3.18 36.95
N GLY A 27 -9.65 1.96 37.19
CA GLY A 27 -9.58 1.35 38.52
C GLY A 27 -10.85 0.63 39.00
N GLU A 28 -11.94 0.70 38.25
CA GLU A 28 -13.17 -0.03 38.55
C GLU A 28 -13.06 -1.52 38.16
N THR A 29 -13.48 -2.42 39.05
CA THR A 29 -13.49 -3.87 38.74
C THR A 29 -14.58 -4.21 37.73
N CYS A 30 -14.36 -5.27 36.96
CA CYS A 30 -15.33 -5.71 35.96
C CYS A 30 -16.66 -6.10 36.62
N THR A 31 -16.62 -6.67 37.82
CA THR A 31 -17.82 -7.07 38.56
C THR A 31 -18.68 -5.88 38.95
N THR A 32 -18.08 -4.80 39.46
CA THR A 32 -18.82 -3.59 39.86
C THR A 32 -19.45 -2.91 38.65
N TYR A 33 -18.71 -2.80 37.55
CA TYR A 33 -19.24 -2.30 36.28
C TYR A 33 -20.45 -3.11 35.79
N ILE A 34 -20.32 -4.44 35.75
CA ILE A 34 -21.38 -5.35 35.28
C ILE A 34 -22.64 -5.22 36.15
N GLU A 35 -22.49 -5.20 37.48
CA GLU A 35 -23.62 -5.09 38.41
C GLU A 35 -24.42 -3.80 38.22
N GLU A 36 -23.74 -2.67 38.02
CA GLU A 36 -24.40 -1.39 37.78
C GLU A 36 -25.14 -1.34 36.45
N VAL A 37 -24.53 -1.84 35.38
CA VAL A 37 -25.18 -1.93 34.06
C VAL A 37 -26.42 -2.81 34.13
N LEU A 38 -26.34 -3.99 34.77
CA LEU A 38 -27.49 -4.87 34.92
C LEU A 38 -28.60 -4.27 35.78
N LYS A 39 -28.25 -3.47 36.80
CA LYS A 39 -29.22 -2.73 37.61
C LYS A 39 -29.94 -1.65 36.79
N LEU A 40 -29.22 -0.94 35.93
CA LEU A 40 -29.80 0.02 34.98
C LEU A 40 -30.70 -0.68 33.97
N CYS A 41 -30.25 -1.78 33.36
CA CYS A 41 -31.06 -2.59 32.44
C CYS A 41 -32.37 -3.04 33.11
N LYS A 42 -32.31 -3.58 34.33
CA LYS A 42 -33.49 -4.01 35.11
C LYS A 42 -34.45 -2.86 35.43
N THR A 43 -33.94 -1.63 35.58
CA THR A 43 -34.74 -0.43 35.85
C THR A 43 -35.46 0.07 34.60
N ILE A 44 -34.88 -0.14 33.41
CA ILE A 44 -35.45 0.26 32.12
C ILE A 44 -36.46 -0.78 31.62
N ASP A 45 -36.05 -2.05 31.63
CA ASP A 45 -36.86 -3.20 31.25
C ASP A 45 -36.44 -4.45 32.05
N SER A 46 -37.34 -4.94 32.90
CA SER A 46 -37.13 -6.14 33.69
C SER A 46 -37.08 -7.43 32.86
N ARG A 47 -37.55 -7.39 31.61
CA ARG A 47 -37.57 -8.52 30.66
C ARG A 47 -36.57 -8.38 29.51
N MET A 48 -35.59 -7.48 29.66
CA MET A 48 -34.54 -7.28 28.66
C MET A 48 -33.82 -8.60 28.32
N SER A 49 -33.62 -8.83 27.02
CA SER A 49 -32.98 -10.05 26.51
C SER A 49 -31.52 -10.16 27.00
N GLU A 50 -30.99 -11.38 27.05
CA GLU A 50 -29.58 -11.60 27.42
C GLU A 50 -28.62 -11.01 26.38
N GLU A 51 -29.00 -11.02 25.10
CA GLU A 51 -28.24 -10.42 24.01
C GLU A 51 -28.10 -8.90 24.17
N ASP A 52 -29.21 -8.20 24.47
CA ASP A 52 -29.19 -6.76 24.69
C ASP A 52 -28.37 -6.37 25.93
N LYS A 53 -28.48 -7.16 27.01
CA LYS A 53 -27.66 -6.95 28.21
C LYS A 53 -26.18 -7.11 27.90
N VAL A 54 -25.79 -8.13 27.13
CA VAL A 54 -24.40 -8.32 26.70
C VAL A 54 -23.95 -7.15 25.82
N GLY A 55 -24.79 -6.68 24.90
CA GLY A 55 -24.49 -5.51 24.08
C GLY A 55 -24.21 -4.25 24.93
N HIS A 56 -25.03 -4.00 25.95
CA HIS A 56 -24.82 -2.89 26.89
C HIS A 56 -23.55 -3.03 27.73
N LEU A 57 -23.18 -4.26 28.13
CA LEU A 57 -21.93 -4.53 28.84
C LEU A 57 -20.69 -4.30 27.95
N LEU A 58 -20.70 -4.80 26.72
CA LEU A 58 -19.56 -4.67 25.81
C LEU A 58 -19.36 -3.24 25.31
N LYS A 59 -20.42 -2.44 25.24
CA LYS A 59 -20.38 -1.05 24.79
C LYS A 59 -19.47 -0.16 25.63
N GLY A 60 -19.40 -0.39 26.94
CA GLY A 60 -18.71 0.51 27.87
C GLY A 60 -17.59 -0.13 28.67
N ILE A 61 -17.29 -1.43 28.49
CA ILE A 61 -16.22 -2.11 29.23
C ILE A 61 -14.84 -1.59 28.80
N ALA A 62 -13.85 -1.66 29.70
CA ALA A 62 -12.48 -1.21 29.42
C ALA A 62 -11.87 -1.92 28.22
N GLU A 63 -11.05 -1.21 27.44
CA GLU A 63 -10.51 -1.67 26.15
C GLU A 63 -9.64 -2.95 26.27
N ASP A 64 -8.86 -3.08 27.35
CA ASP A 64 -8.05 -4.26 27.61
C ASP A 64 -8.89 -5.50 27.93
N VAL A 65 -9.98 -5.32 28.69
CA VAL A 65 -10.97 -6.36 28.97
C VAL A 65 -11.74 -6.70 27.69
N TYR A 66 -12.17 -5.71 26.93
CA TYR A 66 -12.88 -5.89 25.66
C TYR A 66 -12.07 -6.73 24.67
N ASN A 67 -10.79 -6.39 24.46
CA ASN A 67 -9.88 -7.15 23.60
C ASN A 67 -9.67 -8.60 24.10
N PHE A 68 -9.66 -8.82 25.42
CA PHE A 68 -9.60 -10.16 25.99
C PHE A 68 -10.89 -10.96 25.73
N LEU A 69 -12.05 -10.31 25.81
CA LEU A 69 -13.36 -10.91 25.61
C LEU A 69 -13.60 -11.27 24.13
N ILE A 70 -13.25 -10.41 23.18
CA ILE A 70 -13.41 -10.68 21.72
C ILE A 70 -12.72 -11.98 21.30
N GLY A 71 -11.62 -12.34 21.94
CA GLY A 71 -10.88 -13.58 21.67
C GLY A 71 -11.50 -14.85 22.27
N LYS A 72 -12.69 -14.79 22.88
CA LYS A 72 -13.37 -15.93 23.52
C LYS A 72 -14.60 -16.37 22.74
N ASP A 73 -14.76 -17.68 22.60
CA ASP A 73 -15.97 -18.26 22.03
C ASP A 73 -17.13 -18.20 23.04
N ASN A 74 -18.36 -17.97 22.56
CA ASN A 74 -19.61 -18.01 23.32
C ASN A 74 -19.80 -16.90 24.39
N LEU A 75 -19.91 -15.64 23.96
CA LEU A 75 -20.31 -14.50 24.82
C LEU A 75 -21.83 -14.24 24.78
N ASN A 76 -22.65 -15.29 24.70
CA ASN A 76 -24.10 -15.14 24.45
C ASN A 76 -24.92 -14.86 25.71
N THR A 77 -24.32 -14.99 26.89
CA THR A 77 -25.00 -14.76 28.18
C THR A 77 -24.20 -13.85 29.10
N VAL A 78 -24.89 -13.14 29.98
CA VAL A 78 -24.24 -12.33 31.03
C VAL A 78 -23.33 -13.18 31.91
N SER A 79 -23.69 -14.44 32.14
CA SER A 79 -22.89 -15.38 32.93
C SER A 79 -21.55 -15.73 32.27
N ASP A 80 -21.49 -15.80 30.95
CA ASP A 80 -20.26 -16.05 30.20
C ASP A 80 -19.33 -14.83 30.27
N VAL A 81 -19.89 -13.62 30.12
CA VAL A 81 -19.14 -12.36 30.28
C VAL A 81 -18.52 -12.28 31.68
N ILE A 82 -19.29 -12.55 32.73
CA ILE A 82 -18.79 -12.57 34.12
C ILE A 82 -17.67 -13.61 34.30
N ARG A 83 -17.82 -14.82 33.75
CA ARG A 83 -16.81 -15.88 33.83
C ARG A 83 -15.49 -15.46 33.21
N HIS A 84 -15.53 -14.85 32.03
CA HIS A 84 -14.33 -14.40 31.34
C HIS A 84 -13.70 -13.18 32.00
N CYS A 85 -14.49 -12.21 32.48
CA CYS A 85 -13.98 -11.08 33.25
C CYS A 85 -13.26 -11.52 34.53
N ARG A 86 -13.80 -12.49 35.28
CA ARG A 86 -13.11 -13.08 36.45
C ARG A 86 -11.81 -13.76 36.07
N THR A 87 -11.78 -14.45 34.93
CA THR A 87 -10.55 -15.08 34.41
C THR A 87 -9.50 -14.03 34.07
N PHE A 88 -9.90 -12.92 33.46
CA PHE A 88 -9.02 -11.79 33.14
C PHE A 88 -8.41 -11.18 34.40
N GLU A 89 -9.22 -10.92 35.43
CA GLU A 89 -8.73 -10.38 36.71
C GLU A 89 -7.78 -11.37 37.43
N ALA A 90 -8.08 -12.67 37.37
CA ALA A 90 -7.18 -13.71 37.89
C ALA A 90 -5.84 -13.78 37.14
N LEU A 91 -5.84 -13.55 35.82
CA LEU A 91 -4.61 -13.47 35.02
C LEU A 91 -3.81 -12.19 35.29
N LYS A 92 -4.50 -11.08 35.57
CA LYS A 92 -3.89 -9.80 35.95
C LYS A 92 -3.15 -9.93 37.30
N THR A 93 -3.71 -10.67 38.24
CA THR A 93 -3.10 -10.92 39.57
C THR A 93 -2.02 -12.01 39.57
N ARG A 94 -2.12 -13.05 38.72
CA ARG A 94 -1.07 -14.08 38.55
C ARG A 94 0.26 -13.58 37.97
N ARG A 95 0.29 -12.36 37.43
CA ARG A 95 1.40 -11.81 36.63
C ARG A 95 2.68 -11.49 37.42
N ILE A 96 2.71 -11.73 38.72
CA ILE A 96 3.88 -11.53 39.58
C ILE A 96 4.08 -12.78 40.44
N THR A 97 4.86 -13.73 39.95
CA THR A 97 5.56 -14.68 40.83
C THR A 97 6.97 -14.12 41.04
N PRO A 98 7.49 -14.01 42.28
CA PRO A 98 8.75 -13.33 42.58
C PRO A 98 10.01 -13.95 41.95
N LYS A 99 9.87 -15.11 41.30
CA LYS A 99 10.98 -15.86 40.68
C LYS A 99 11.42 -15.31 39.31
N PHE A 100 10.58 -14.55 38.62
CA PHE A 100 10.89 -13.98 37.31
C PHE A 100 10.44 -12.51 37.25
N GLY A 101 11.41 -11.59 37.22
CA GLY A 101 11.17 -10.16 37.00
C GLY A 101 10.96 -9.86 35.52
N ARG A 102 10.09 -8.89 35.22
CA ARG A 102 9.89 -8.42 33.83
C ARG A 102 11.06 -7.54 33.41
N LEU A 103 11.48 -7.65 32.14
CA LEU A 103 12.55 -6.81 31.58
C LEU A 103 12.10 -5.35 31.52
N ALA A 104 13.02 -4.43 31.85
CA ALA A 104 12.75 -3.00 32.00
C ALA A 104 12.20 -2.31 30.73
N ASN A 105 12.40 -2.90 29.56
CA ASN A 105 11.94 -2.39 28.27
C ASN A 105 10.52 -2.85 27.88
N VAL A 106 9.83 -3.62 28.73
CA VAL A 106 8.48 -4.11 28.44
C VAL A 106 7.48 -3.40 29.36
N THR A 107 6.86 -2.34 28.85
CA THR A 107 5.84 -1.55 29.57
C THR A 107 4.59 -2.40 29.85
N THR A 108 4.06 -2.32 31.06
CA THR A 108 2.81 -2.99 31.48
C THR A 108 1.61 -2.16 31.06
N VAL A 109 0.68 -2.75 30.31
CA VAL A 109 -0.64 -2.15 30.01
C VAL A 109 -1.52 -2.05 31.28
N ALA A 110 -1.12 -2.71 32.37
CA ALA A 110 -1.85 -2.77 33.64
C ALA A 110 -1.26 -1.89 34.75
N SER A 111 -0.38 -0.93 34.44
CA SER A 111 0.13 0.01 35.46
C SER A 111 0.13 1.45 34.95
N VAL A 112 -1.03 1.85 34.42
CA VAL A 112 -1.54 3.17 34.76
C VAL A 112 -2.51 2.90 35.90
N ASP A 113 -2.13 3.33 37.10
CA ASP A 113 -2.97 3.42 38.31
C ASP A 113 -3.25 2.14 39.11
N ALA A 114 -2.23 1.70 39.86
CA ALA A 114 -2.41 1.04 41.16
C ALA A 114 -1.22 1.31 42.13
N SER A 115 -1.04 2.58 42.50
CA SER A 115 -0.52 3.15 43.78
C SER A 115 0.95 2.87 44.24
N PRO A 116 1.65 3.78 44.96
CA PRO A 116 1.22 5.05 45.55
C PRO A 116 1.91 6.32 45.01
N GLN A 117 1.19 7.42 45.14
CA GLN A 117 1.69 8.79 45.05
C GLN A 117 2.79 9.08 46.08
N THR A 118 4.01 8.60 45.88
CA THR A 118 5.19 9.07 46.61
C THR A 118 6.42 8.86 45.74
N ASP A 119 6.57 9.65 44.68
CA ASP A 119 7.91 10.18 44.39
C ASP A 119 7.90 11.37 43.44
N LEU A 120 6.85 11.63 42.66
CA LEU A 120 6.90 12.78 41.75
C LEU A 120 6.99 14.11 42.52
N SER A 121 6.26 14.26 43.62
CA SER A 121 6.34 15.46 44.48
C SER A 121 7.62 15.51 45.32
N ALA A 122 8.31 14.39 45.52
CA ALA A 122 9.58 14.33 46.27
C ALA A 122 10.77 14.57 45.34
N THR A 123 10.74 13.99 44.13
CA THR A 123 11.63 14.27 43.00
C THR A 123 11.49 15.72 42.53
N ILE A 124 10.27 16.26 42.37
CA ILE A 124 10.05 17.68 42.07
C ILE A 124 10.56 18.54 43.23
N ARG A 125 10.30 18.18 44.49
CA ARG A 125 10.85 18.92 45.63
C ARG A 125 12.38 18.83 45.69
N GLN A 126 12.99 17.73 45.28
CA GLN A 126 14.44 17.57 45.23
C GLN A 126 15.04 18.40 44.10
N ILE A 127 14.46 18.36 42.90
CA ILE A 127 14.88 19.19 41.75
C ILE A 127 14.70 20.67 42.07
N VAL A 128 13.56 21.07 42.67
CA VAL A 128 13.32 22.46 43.10
C VAL A 128 14.30 22.86 44.20
N ARG A 129 14.66 21.97 45.13
CA ARG A 129 15.63 22.27 46.18
C ARG A 129 17.06 22.36 45.63
N GLU A 130 17.43 21.51 44.67
CA GLU A 130 18.71 21.57 43.94
C GLU A 130 18.82 22.83 43.06
N GLU A 131 17.74 23.23 42.39
CA GLU A 131 17.72 24.46 41.58
C GLU A 131 17.66 25.73 42.44
N LEU A 132 16.96 25.71 43.59
CA LEU A 132 17.00 26.81 44.55
C LEU A 132 18.40 26.97 45.16
N LEU A 133 19.11 25.88 45.45
CA LEU A 133 20.50 25.93 45.93
C LEU A 133 21.47 26.43 44.84
N ARG A 134 21.29 26.04 43.57
CA ARG A 134 22.05 26.61 42.44
C ARG A 134 21.79 28.10 42.25
N HIS A 135 20.54 28.53 42.40
CA HIS A 135 20.18 29.95 42.32
C HIS A 135 20.70 30.76 43.52
N GLU A 136 20.75 30.19 44.72
CA GLU A 136 21.39 30.81 45.90
C GLU A 136 22.91 30.91 45.75
N GLU A 137 23.58 29.92 45.15
CA GLU A 137 25.02 30.00 44.84
C GLU A 137 25.33 31.00 43.72
N GLN A 138 24.49 31.08 42.68
CA GLN A 138 24.65 32.07 41.60
C GLN A 138 24.35 33.51 42.06
N THR A 139 23.47 33.70 43.06
CA THR A 139 23.21 35.03 43.65
C THR A 139 24.25 35.44 44.70
N ARG A 140 25.08 34.53 45.23
CA ARG A 140 26.20 34.87 46.12
C ARG A 140 27.41 35.49 45.42
N TYR A 141 27.54 35.36 44.09
CA TYR A 141 28.71 35.85 43.35
C TYR A 141 28.46 37.07 42.44
N ALA A 142 27.28 37.69 42.53
CA ALA A 142 26.98 38.92 41.78
C ALA A 142 26.54 40.06 42.71
N VAL A 143 27.47 40.50 43.58
CA VAL A 143 27.45 41.86 44.13
C VAL A 143 28.86 42.43 44.11
N PRO A 144 29.12 43.47 43.30
CA PRO A 144 30.00 44.55 43.71
C PRO A 144 29.18 45.66 44.33
N ARG A 145 29.63 46.10 45.50
CA ARG A 145 29.13 47.25 46.25
C ARG A 145 29.29 48.56 45.46
N CYS A 146 28.18 49.32 45.47
CA CYS A 146 28.06 50.77 45.73
C CYS A 146 28.70 51.79 44.77
N ALA A 147 27.87 52.68 44.21
CA ALA A 147 27.85 54.10 44.61
C ALA A 147 26.61 54.83 44.05
N SER A 148 26.09 55.73 44.88
CA SER A 148 24.92 56.62 44.77
C SER A 148 24.89 57.57 43.56
N VAL A 149 23.68 58.02 43.15
CA VAL A 149 23.19 59.42 43.29
C VAL A 149 21.84 59.65 42.52
N ALA A 150 20.85 60.15 43.28
CA ALA A 150 19.73 61.07 43.01
C ALA A 150 18.72 60.94 41.83
N PHE A 151 17.46 60.68 42.21
CA PHE A 151 16.26 61.55 42.17
C PHE A 151 15.81 62.31 40.87
N ARG A 152 14.52 62.04 40.53
CA ARG A 152 13.41 62.94 40.07
C ARG A 152 12.98 63.05 38.58
N ASP A 153 11.68 62.82 38.44
CA ASP A 153 10.62 63.52 37.70
C ASP A 153 10.46 63.42 36.16
N ALA A 154 9.27 62.89 35.77
CA ALA A 154 8.24 63.43 34.85
C ALA A 154 7.43 62.22 34.31
N VAL A 155 6.20 61.85 34.69
CA VAL A 155 4.92 62.51 34.94
C VAL A 155 4.28 63.19 33.70
N CYS A 156 3.06 62.74 33.41
CA CYS A 156 2.01 63.26 32.50
C CYS A 156 2.17 62.94 31.00
N ALA A 157 1.16 62.50 30.23
CA ALA A 157 -0.27 62.31 30.50
C ALA A 157 -0.89 61.35 29.46
N SER A 158 -2.01 60.76 29.87
CA SER A 158 -2.90 59.79 29.21
C SER A 158 -3.75 60.37 28.05
N PRO A 159 -4.51 59.52 27.31
CA PRO A 159 -5.16 59.78 26.00
C PRO A 159 -6.64 60.26 26.19
N PRO A 160 -7.58 60.28 25.21
CA PRO A 160 -8.25 59.06 24.68
C PRO A 160 -8.94 59.20 23.29
N ALA A 161 -9.88 58.28 23.04
CA ALA A 161 -10.51 57.85 21.80
C ALA A 161 -11.82 58.57 21.38
N THR A 162 -12.35 58.14 20.21
CA THR A 162 -13.76 57.82 19.85
C THR A 162 -14.63 58.70 18.91
N TRP A 163 -15.27 57.96 17.96
CA TRP A 163 -16.64 58.02 17.37
C TRP A 163 -17.18 59.27 16.62
N GLN A 164 -17.64 59.10 15.36
CA GLN A 164 -19.07 58.98 14.93
C GLN A 164 -19.34 59.16 13.40
N HIS A 165 -20.17 58.25 12.88
CA HIS A 165 -21.20 58.29 11.81
C HIS A 165 -21.23 59.31 10.64
N SER A 166 -21.55 58.83 9.42
CA SER A 166 -22.91 58.95 8.82
C SER A 166 -23.04 58.34 7.40
N VAL A 167 -24.29 58.05 7.07
CA VAL A 167 -24.89 57.36 5.91
C VAL A 167 -25.26 58.36 4.79
N ASN A 168 -25.26 57.94 3.51
CA ASN A 168 -26.43 58.06 2.61
C ASN A 168 -26.21 57.48 1.21
N ALA A 169 -27.35 57.13 0.59
CA ALA A 169 -27.52 56.37 -0.63
C ALA A 169 -27.90 57.24 -1.85
N ALA A 170 -27.81 56.60 -3.01
CA ALA A 170 -28.66 56.70 -4.21
C ALA A 170 -28.41 57.78 -5.29
N ASP A 171 -28.43 57.26 -6.53
CA ASP A 171 -29.12 57.74 -7.74
C ASP A 171 -28.36 58.25 -8.98
N CYS A 172 -28.98 57.87 -10.12
CA CYS A 172 -28.97 58.44 -11.48
C CYS A 172 -28.07 57.86 -12.59
N ASN A 173 -28.54 56.74 -13.13
CA ASN A 173 -28.99 56.46 -14.51
C ASN A 173 -28.61 57.37 -15.74
N SER A 174 -28.51 56.64 -16.87
CA SER A 174 -28.87 56.97 -18.28
C SER A 174 -27.84 57.63 -19.21
N TYR A 175 -27.62 57.03 -20.40
CA TYR A 175 -28.04 57.57 -21.71
C TYR A 175 -27.90 56.53 -22.85
N ARG A 176 -28.86 56.58 -23.79
CA ARG A 176 -29.09 55.75 -24.99
C ARG A 176 -28.26 56.23 -26.21
N HIS A 177 -28.00 55.38 -27.20
CA HIS A 177 -28.64 55.41 -28.54
C HIS A 177 -28.04 54.38 -29.55
N ASP A 178 -28.96 53.71 -30.26
CA ASP A 178 -28.89 52.91 -31.50
C ASP A 178 -28.93 53.86 -32.75
N PRO A 179 -29.09 53.48 -34.06
CA PRO A 179 -29.09 52.16 -34.77
C PRO A 179 -28.53 52.18 -36.25
N HIS A 180 -28.79 51.08 -36.99
CA HIS A 180 -28.90 50.90 -38.49
C HIS A 180 -27.62 50.51 -39.29
N TYR A 181 -27.62 49.72 -40.37
CA TYR A 181 -28.59 49.07 -41.31
C TYR A 181 -27.79 47.91 -41.98
N GLY A 182 -28.27 46.67 -42.13
CA GLY A 182 -29.08 46.19 -43.26
C GLY A 182 -28.24 45.67 -44.44
N GLN A 183 -28.25 44.36 -44.72
CA GLN A 183 -28.74 43.76 -45.98
C GLN A 183 -28.44 42.26 -46.11
N THR A 184 -29.49 41.58 -46.53
CA THR A 184 -29.70 40.19 -46.95
C THR A 184 -29.08 39.88 -48.32
N GLU A 185 -28.65 38.64 -48.54
CA GLU A 185 -28.97 37.93 -49.79
C GLU A 185 -28.99 36.39 -49.59
N GLN A 186 -29.99 35.78 -50.21
CA GLN A 186 -30.37 34.35 -50.17
C GLN A 186 -29.80 33.60 -51.39
N ARG A 187 -29.63 32.27 -51.27
CA ARG A 187 -30.12 31.17 -52.15
C ARG A 187 -29.28 29.90 -51.94
N HIS A 188 -29.88 28.75 -51.58
CA HIS A 188 -30.36 27.64 -52.47
C HIS A 188 -29.22 27.03 -53.32
N TYR A 189 -29.00 25.73 -53.51
CA TYR A 189 -29.80 24.49 -53.41
C TYR A 189 -28.86 23.27 -53.63
N ASP A 190 -29.24 22.07 -53.15
CA ASP A 190 -28.99 20.70 -53.68
C ASP A 190 -27.55 20.14 -53.80
N SER A 191 -27.16 18.99 -53.21
CA SER A 191 -27.67 17.60 -53.17
C SER A 191 -27.09 16.67 -54.27
N ILE A 192 -26.96 15.38 -53.91
CA ILE A 192 -26.77 14.16 -54.72
C ILE A 192 -25.34 13.53 -54.76
N ASP A 193 -25.08 12.63 -53.80
CA ASP A 193 -25.16 11.15 -53.86
C ASP A 193 -24.59 10.30 -55.04
N ARG A 194 -24.25 9.04 -54.67
CA ARG A 194 -23.88 7.80 -55.43
C ARG A 194 -22.37 7.50 -55.54
N ARG A 195 -21.79 6.45 -54.94
CA ARG A 195 -21.99 4.97 -54.90
C ARG A 195 -21.53 4.18 -56.15
N PHE A 196 -20.95 3.00 -55.82
CA PHE A 196 -20.62 1.77 -56.58
C PHE A 196 -19.27 1.77 -57.33
N ASP A 197 -18.47 0.71 -57.44
CA ASP A 197 -18.34 -0.63 -56.81
C ASP A 197 -17.11 -1.34 -57.46
N GLN A 198 -16.74 -2.52 -56.95
CA GLN A 198 -15.98 -3.63 -57.58
C GLN A 198 -14.47 -3.86 -57.29
N HIS A 199 -14.23 -5.12 -56.88
CA HIS A 199 -13.01 -5.88 -56.51
C HIS A 199 -12.16 -6.35 -57.74
N PRO A 200 -11.27 -7.39 -57.64
CA PRO A 200 -9.95 -7.48 -56.97
C PRO A 200 -8.87 -8.08 -57.91
N ARG A 201 -7.58 -8.20 -57.49
CA ARG A 201 -6.66 -9.25 -58.01
C ARG A 201 -5.64 -9.76 -56.97
N ASP A 202 -5.59 -11.08 -56.86
CA ASP A 202 -4.56 -11.94 -56.26
C ASP A 202 -3.21 -11.86 -56.98
N VAL A 203 -2.10 -12.19 -56.28
CA VAL A 203 -1.09 -13.23 -56.62
C VAL A 203 -0.12 -13.45 -55.42
N ARG A 204 0.10 -14.72 -55.04
CA ARG A 204 1.24 -15.27 -54.25
C ARG A 204 1.93 -16.37 -55.12
N PRO A 205 2.97 -17.11 -54.68
CA PRO A 205 4.25 -16.80 -54.00
C PRO A 205 5.47 -17.50 -54.68
N ARG A 206 6.73 -17.27 -54.23
CA ARG A 206 7.86 -18.22 -54.45
C ARG A 206 8.90 -18.24 -53.30
N ARG A 207 9.28 -19.46 -52.90
CA ARG A 207 10.55 -19.98 -52.29
C ARG A 207 10.95 -21.22 -53.17
N PRO A 208 12.10 -21.96 -53.04
CA PRO A 208 13.04 -22.11 -51.91
C PRO A 208 14.56 -22.32 -52.30
N SER A 209 15.37 -22.74 -51.29
CA SER A 209 16.69 -23.46 -51.28
C SER A 209 17.81 -22.67 -50.57
N THR A 210 18.77 -23.20 -49.78
CA THR A 210 19.21 -24.55 -49.37
C THR A 210 20.21 -24.43 -48.18
N ALA A 211 20.46 -25.54 -47.49
CA ALA A 211 21.30 -25.74 -46.30
C ALA A 211 22.83 -25.62 -46.52
N TYR A 212 23.60 -25.42 -45.43
CA TYR A 212 24.91 -26.03 -45.17
C TYR A 212 25.21 -26.05 -43.66
N ASP A 213 25.48 -27.25 -43.13
CA ASP A 213 26.19 -27.56 -41.88
C ASP A 213 27.70 -27.64 -42.17
N ILE A 214 28.56 -27.09 -41.29
CA ILE A 214 29.90 -27.66 -40.97
C ILE A 214 30.24 -27.37 -39.49
N GLN A 215 30.70 -28.43 -38.83
CA GLN A 215 31.19 -28.52 -37.46
C GLN A 215 32.60 -27.91 -37.28
N GLY A 216 32.91 -27.51 -36.04
CA GLY A 216 34.13 -27.99 -35.38
C GLY A 216 35.36 -27.08 -35.28
N GLU A 217 35.78 -26.90 -34.02
CA GLU A 217 37.16 -26.76 -33.53
C GLU A 217 37.80 -25.35 -33.42
N GLY A 218 37.96 -24.91 -32.16
CA GLY A 218 39.26 -25.03 -31.50
C GLY A 218 40.25 -23.84 -31.58
N MET A 219 40.63 -23.39 -30.38
CA MET A 219 41.90 -22.77 -29.98
C MET A 219 42.01 -21.25 -29.75
N SER A 220 42.60 -21.02 -28.57
CA SER A 220 43.04 -19.82 -27.84
C SER A 220 43.93 -18.83 -28.61
N TYR A 221 43.98 -17.57 -28.15
CA TYR A 221 45.12 -17.04 -27.38
C TYR A 221 44.92 -15.57 -26.94
N SER A 222 45.33 -15.31 -25.69
CA SER A 222 45.99 -14.12 -25.11
C SER A 222 45.61 -12.69 -25.52
N GLN A 223 45.35 -11.87 -24.49
CA GLN A 223 45.52 -10.41 -24.46
C GLN A 223 46.95 -9.98 -24.81
N PRO A 224 47.11 -8.70 -25.21
CA PRO A 224 48.03 -7.86 -24.47
C PRO A 224 47.43 -6.51 -24.03
N VAL A 225 47.90 -6.09 -22.87
CA VAL A 225 47.70 -4.77 -22.25
C VAL A 225 48.62 -3.76 -22.94
N ALA A 226 48.12 -2.56 -23.25
CA ALA A 226 48.97 -1.41 -23.52
C ALA A 226 48.38 -0.11 -22.94
N ALA A 227 49.20 0.45 -22.06
CA ALA A 227 49.39 1.80 -21.53
C ALA A 227 48.40 2.95 -21.76
N VAL A 228 48.29 3.71 -20.67
CA VAL A 228 47.57 4.94 -20.39
C VAL A 228 48.26 6.15 -21.04
N GLU A 229 47.49 7.04 -21.67
CA GLU A 229 47.84 8.46 -21.81
C GLU A 229 46.68 9.35 -21.35
N TYR A 230 46.96 10.17 -20.33
CA TYR A 230 46.11 11.23 -19.81
C TYR A 230 46.39 12.52 -20.62
N PHE A 231 45.35 13.22 -21.10
CA PHE A 231 44.94 14.53 -20.56
C PHE A 231 43.79 15.21 -21.33
N ASN A 232 42.81 15.68 -20.54
CA ASN A 232 42.00 16.90 -20.66
C ASN A 232 41.09 17.15 -21.89
N GLN A 233 39.79 16.87 -21.72
CA GLN A 233 38.71 17.84 -21.97
C GLN A 233 37.62 17.72 -20.87
N ARG A 234 36.99 18.86 -20.54
CA ARG A 234 36.28 19.18 -19.28
C ARG A 234 35.00 18.35 -19.00
N PRO A 235 34.59 18.20 -17.72
CA PRO A 235 33.43 17.38 -17.34
C PRO A 235 32.10 18.14 -17.51
N GLU A 236 31.17 17.54 -18.25
CA GLU A 236 29.75 17.90 -18.20
C GLU A 236 29.14 17.49 -16.84
N VAL A 237 28.19 18.31 -16.40
CA VAL A 237 27.70 18.47 -15.03
C VAL A 237 27.09 17.18 -14.45
N ARG A 238 27.78 16.55 -13.49
CA ARG A 238 27.14 15.55 -12.62
C ARG A 238 26.12 16.24 -11.69
N PRO A 239 24.89 15.73 -11.55
CA PRO A 239 23.94 16.30 -10.59
C PRO A 239 24.50 16.13 -9.18
N LEU A 240 24.80 17.25 -8.53
CA LEU A 240 25.31 17.25 -7.16
C LEU A 240 24.20 16.75 -6.22
N PRO A 241 24.51 15.85 -5.26
CA PRO A 241 23.52 15.35 -4.33
C PRO A 241 22.87 16.51 -3.56
N VAL A 242 21.55 16.50 -3.48
CA VAL A 242 20.77 17.49 -2.74
C VAL A 242 20.70 17.04 -1.27
N CYS A 243 21.10 17.93 -0.37
CA CYS A 243 21.05 17.66 1.05
C CYS A 243 19.59 17.56 1.53
N TYR A 244 19.13 16.37 1.93
CA TYR A 244 17.78 16.14 2.48
C TYR A 244 17.41 17.02 3.69
N ASN A 245 18.39 17.64 4.37
CA ASN A 245 18.15 18.48 5.54
C ASN A 245 17.98 19.98 5.21
N CYS A 246 18.67 20.51 4.19
CA CYS A 246 18.61 21.94 3.87
C CYS A 246 18.24 22.25 2.41
N GLY A 247 18.05 21.21 1.59
CA GLY A 247 17.64 21.34 0.19
C GLY A 247 18.71 21.92 -0.74
N THR A 248 19.94 22.20 -0.27
CA THR A 248 20.98 22.74 -1.16
C THR A 248 21.81 21.62 -1.79
N PRO A 249 22.10 21.70 -3.11
CA PRO A 249 22.97 20.76 -3.80
C PRO A 249 24.43 20.93 -3.36
N GLY A 250 25.21 19.84 -3.43
CA GLY A 250 26.66 19.87 -3.21
C GLY A 250 27.14 19.22 -1.92
N HIS A 251 26.25 18.69 -1.09
CA HIS A 251 26.61 17.91 0.10
C HIS A 251 25.45 17.02 0.55
N ILE A 252 25.73 15.99 1.35
CA ILE A 252 24.71 15.11 1.95
C ILE A 252 24.41 15.52 3.40
N ALA A 253 23.27 15.08 3.95
CA ALA A 253 22.77 15.47 5.28
C ALA A 253 23.80 15.30 6.43
N ARG A 254 24.75 14.36 6.27
CA ARG A 254 25.85 14.12 7.21
C ARG A 254 26.84 15.29 7.32
N TYR A 255 27.00 16.10 6.28
CA TYR A 255 27.98 17.20 6.18
C TYR A 255 27.32 18.59 6.11
N CYS A 256 26.05 18.70 6.51
CA CYS A 256 25.31 19.96 6.46
C CYS A 256 25.74 20.91 7.59
N ASN A 257 26.38 22.04 7.25
CA ASN A 257 26.76 23.06 8.23
C ASN A 257 25.57 23.72 8.96
N ARG A 258 24.33 23.57 8.44
CA ARG A 258 23.10 24.01 9.13
C ARG A 258 22.65 23.04 10.25
N ARG A 259 23.29 21.87 10.42
CA ARG A 259 23.07 21.00 11.60
C ARG A 259 23.56 21.60 12.91
N ARG A 260 24.45 22.61 12.88
CA ARG A 260 25.08 23.18 14.08
C ARG A 260 24.26 24.25 14.81
N ALA A 261 23.00 24.48 14.45
CA ALA A 261 22.13 25.45 15.13
C ALA A 261 21.24 24.86 16.25
N PHE A 262 21.25 23.54 16.47
CA PHE A 262 20.55 22.92 17.61
C PHE A 262 21.37 21.75 18.15
N SER A 263 22.47 22.05 18.85
CA SER A 263 23.12 21.25 19.90
C SER A 263 24.60 21.64 20.02
N ASN A 264 24.89 22.64 20.85
CA ASN A 264 26.19 22.74 21.51
C ASN A 264 25.99 22.36 22.98
N GLY A 265 26.72 21.35 23.42
CA GLY A 265 26.73 20.81 24.78
C GLY A 265 27.61 19.57 24.89
N GLN A 266 28.93 19.77 24.73
CA GLN A 266 30.09 19.10 25.38
C GLN A 266 29.97 17.60 25.75
N SER A 267 30.68 16.68 25.09
CA SER A 267 32.12 16.31 25.16
C SER A 267 32.46 15.22 26.18
N GLY A 268 33.04 14.12 25.70
CA GLY A 268 33.65 13.05 26.50
C GLY A 268 34.32 12.01 25.62
N SER A 269 35.58 12.25 25.27
CA SER A 269 36.52 11.28 24.69
C SER A 269 36.91 10.19 25.69
N PHE A 270 37.20 8.96 25.25
CA PHE A 270 38.52 8.31 25.45
C PHE A 270 38.62 6.87 24.87
N MET A 271 39.73 6.65 24.17
CA MET A 271 40.61 5.47 24.03
C MET A 271 40.21 4.12 23.40
N GLN A 272 41.06 3.76 22.42
CA GLN A 272 41.40 2.43 21.92
C GLN A 272 42.25 1.63 22.93
N HIS A 273 42.05 0.31 22.98
CA HIS A 273 43.02 -0.80 23.07
C HIS A 273 42.17 -2.08 22.78
N GLY A 274 42.53 -3.11 22.02
CA GLY A 274 43.83 -3.71 21.75
C GLY A 274 43.87 -5.11 22.39
N GLY A 275 43.64 -6.18 21.61
CA GLY A 275 44.30 -7.48 21.85
C GLY A 275 43.46 -8.71 22.23
N ARG A 276 43.67 -9.74 21.38
CA ARG A 276 43.83 -11.19 21.65
C ARG A 276 42.64 -12.15 21.56
N ALA A 277 43.05 -13.33 21.10
CA ALA A 277 42.35 -14.46 20.53
C ALA A 277 42.34 -15.69 21.47
N MET A 278 41.76 -16.79 20.96
CA MET A 278 41.68 -18.18 21.48
C MET A 278 40.59 -18.40 22.56
N ASP A 279 39.87 -19.51 22.63
CA ASP A 279 39.94 -20.79 21.91
C ASP A 279 38.62 -21.56 22.02
N THR A 280 38.52 -22.59 21.19
CA THR A 280 37.64 -23.77 21.17
C THR A 280 36.87 -24.16 22.46
N ASN A 281 35.57 -24.50 22.34
CA ASN A 281 35.05 -25.87 22.54
C ASN A 281 33.52 -25.97 22.48
N ARG A 282 33.05 -26.88 21.63
CA ARG A 282 31.76 -27.61 21.74
C ARG A 282 32.02 -28.82 22.67
N PRO A 283 31.03 -29.35 23.41
CA PRO A 283 30.06 -30.27 22.78
C PRO A 283 28.66 -30.27 23.43
N GLY A 284 27.71 -31.00 22.81
CA GLY A 284 26.59 -31.60 23.55
C GLY A 284 25.22 -31.45 22.91
N ASN A 285 24.75 -32.54 22.29
CA ASN A 285 23.37 -32.81 21.91
C ASN A 285 22.35 -32.54 23.03
N THR A 286 21.21 -31.96 22.66
CA THR A 286 19.91 -32.39 23.19
C THR A 286 18.85 -32.32 22.09
N THR A 287 18.31 -33.49 21.79
CA THR A 287 17.06 -33.77 21.08
C THR A 287 15.88 -33.12 21.80
N PHE A 288 14.95 -32.52 21.05
CA PHE A 288 13.56 -32.35 21.50
C PHE A 288 12.60 -32.49 20.32
N GLU A 289 12.05 -33.68 20.18
CA GLU A 289 10.80 -33.95 19.48
C GLU A 289 9.62 -33.28 20.23
N GLY A 290 8.61 -32.87 19.46
CA GLY A 290 7.26 -32.68 19.95
C GLY A 290 6.80 -31.22 19.99
N TYR A 291 6.05 -30.79 18.97
CA TYR A 291 4.58 -30.66 19.05
C TYR A 291 4.06 -29.99 17.78
N PHE A 292 3.49 -30.81 16.87
CA PHE A 292 2.57 -30.39 15.82
C PHE A 292 1.18 -30.92 16.17
N ARG A 293 0.23 -30.00 16.42
CA ARG A 293 -1.24 -30.16 16.41
C ARG A 293 -1.81 -28.83 16.92
N GLU A 294 -2.87 -28.21 16.43
CA GLU A 294 -3.97 -28.61 15.55
C GLU A 294 -4.74 -27.29 15.30
N GLU A 295 -4.62 -26.62 14.15
CA GLU A 295 -5.49 -25.45 13.86
C GLU A 295 -6.69 -25.91 13.04
N ARG A 296 -7.78 -26.18 13.78
CA ARG A 296 -9.11 -26.39 13.21
C ARG A 296 -9.67 -25.08 12.68
N SER A 297 -10.09 -25.17 11.42
CA SER A 297 -11.06 -24.30 10.75
C SER A 297 -12.11 -23.72 11.70
N ARG A 298 -12.16 -22.39 11.82
CA ARG A 298 -13.34 -21.67 12.33
C ARG A 298 -13.79 -20.64 11.32
N HIS A 299 -15.09 -20.74 11.02
CA HIS A 299 -15.85 -19.84 10.18
C HIS A 299 -15.91 -18.46 10.84
N PHE A 300 -15.66 -17.40 10.08
CA PHE A 300 -15.95 -16.03 10.48
C PHE A 300 -17.30 -15.60 9.87
N PRO A 301 -18.18 -14.93 10.63
CA PRO A 301 -19.40 -14.37 10.09
C PRO A 301 -19.09 -13.14 9.24
N LEU A 302 -19.77 -13.08 8.09
CA LEU A 302 -19.97 -11.88 7.28
C LEU A 302 -20.83 -10.93 8.11
N ASP A 303 -20.28 -9.77 8.51
CA ASP A 303 -21.01 -8.50 8.63
C ASP A 303 -20.07 -7.41 9.15
N SER A 304 -19.54 -6.59 8.22
CA SER A 304 -19.04 -5.22 8.43
C SER A 304 -18.26 -4.72 7.21
N TYR A 305 -18.85 -4.80 6.02
CA TYR A 305 -18.31 -4.15 4.81
C TYR A 305 -19.39 -3.45 3.97
N SER A 306 -20.54 -3.12 4.58
CA SER A 306 -21.64 -2.42 3.92
C SER A 306 -21.69 -0.92 4.23
N GLY A 307 -21.08 -0.44 5.32
CA GLY A 307 -21.26 0.94 5.81
C GLY A 307 -20.43 2.04 5.14
N GLU A 308 -19.25 1.73 4.57
CA GLU A 308 -18.37 2.74 3.97
C GLU A 308 -18.53 2.91 2.45
N GLN A 309 -19.16 1.95 1.76
CA GLN A 309 -19.41 2.04 0.31
C GLN A 309 -20.62 2.92 -0.03
N GLU A 310 -21.54 3.14 0.90
CA GLU A 310 -22.77 3.90 0.65
C GLU A 310 -22.53 5.41 0.58
N ARG A 311 -21.44 5.92 1.19
CA ARG A 311 -21.01 7.33 1.03
C ARG A 311 -20.35 7.62 -0.31
N TYR A 312 -19.82 6.61 -1.00
CA TYR A 312 -19.20 6.79 -2.33
C TYR A 312 -20.22 6.68 -3.48
N ARG A 313 -21.35 6.00 -3.25
CA ARG A 313 -22.42 5.80 -4.25
C ARG A 313 -23.26 7.04 -4.56
N ASN A 314 -23.36 8.00 -3.63
CA ASN A 314 -24.33 9.10 -3.73
C ASN A 314 -23.80 10.43 -4.29
N ARG A 315 -22.57 10.50 -4.84
CA ARG A 315 -22.03 11.77 -5.37
C ARG A 315 -21.95 11.88 -6.89
N TYR A 316 -22.23 10.81 -7.65
CA TYR A 316 -22.14 10.88 -9.11
C TYR A 316 -23.28 10.12 -9.79
N ARG A 317 -24.45 10.78 -9.78
CA ARG A 317 -25.53 10.54 -10.74
C ARG A 317 -25.49 11.73 -11.71
N SER A 318 -24.87 11.58 -12.87
CA SER A 318 -24.95 12.59 -13.92
C SER A 318 -26.31 12.48 -14.63
N PRO A 319 -27.04 13.58 -14.85
CA PRO A 319 -28.15 13.60 -15.79
C PRO A 319 -27.62 13.64 -17.23
N ALA A 320 -28.38 13.00 -18.12
CA ALA A 320 -28.19 13.10 -19.56
C ALA A 320 -28.56 14.50 -20.06
N SER A 321 -27.74 15.10 -20.93
CA SER A 321 -28.16 15.90 -22.09
C SER A 321 -26.96 16.47 -22.87
N GLU A 322 -27.06 16.26 -24.19
CA GLU A 322 -26.69 17.14 -25.31
C GLU A 322 -25.26 17.72 -25.45
N ARG A 323 -24.61 17.32 -26.55
CA ARG A 323 -23.40 17.93 -27.10
C ARG A 323 -23.75 19.16 -27.95
N PRO A 324 -22.81 20.10 -28.10
CA PRO A 324 -22.48 20.59 -29.43
C PRO A 324 -21.01 20.35 -29.79
N ALA A 325 -20.78 20.22 -31.09
CA ALA A 325 -19.49 20.08 -31.75
C ALA A 325 -18.93 21.45 -32.15
N VAL A 326 -17.60 21.66 -32.06
CA VAL A 326 -16.79 22.44 -33.03
C VAL A 326 -15.33 21.96 -32.99
N GLU A 327 -14.75 21.91 -34.19
CA GLU A 327 -13.46 21.39 -34.65
C GLU A 327 -12.21 22.27 -34.35
N ASP A 328 -11.06 21.62 -34.52
CA ASP A 328 -9.79 22.05 -35.15
C ASP A 328 -9.40 23.52 -35.19
N ALA A 329 -8.28 23.85 -34.54
CA ALA A 329 -7.14 24.59 -35.12
C ALA A 329 -6.11 24.91 -34.02
N ALA A 330 -4.90 24.32 -34.10
CA ALA A 330 -3.62 24.97 -33.80
C ALA A 330 -2.46 23.95 -33.72
N TYR A 331 -2.14 23.30 -34.84
CA TYR A 331 -0.78 22.82 -35.10
C TYR A 331 -0.19 23.71 -36.19
N SER A 332 0.44 24.81 -35.78
CA SER A 332 1.48 25.54 -36.52
C SER A 332 1.78 26.84 -35.82
N ALA A 333 2.96 26.92 -35.20
CA ALA A 333 3.87 28.08 -35.28
C ALA A 333 4.88 28.04 -34.12
N MET A 334 6.02 27.37 -34.32
CA MET A 334 7.30 27.84 -33.74
C MET A 334 8.42 27.54 -34.73
N ARG A 335 8.58 28.41 -35.73
CA ARG A 335 9.87 28.67 -36.36
C ARG A 335 10.48 29.87 -35.65
N ALA A 336 11.61 29.66 -34.99
CA ALA A 336 12.41 30.72 -34.38
C ALA A 336 13.26 31.43 -35.44
N PRO A 337 13.48 32.75 -35.35
CA PRO A 337 14.70 33.36 -35.83
C PRO A 337 15.65 33.64 -34.65
N ALA A 338 16.93 33.43 -34.93
CA ALA A 338 18.05 33.70 -34.06
C ALA A 338 18.17 35.19 -33.71
N LEU A 339 18.44 35.51 -32.45
CA LEU A 339 19.00 36.79 -32.03
C LEU A 339 20.12 36.57 -31.01
N ASN A 340 21.29 37.09 -31.36
CA ASN A 340 22.50 37.12 -30.56
C ASN A 340 22.39 38.08 -29.36
N ASN A 341 22.95 37.65 -28.23
CA ASN A 341 23.62 38.39 -27.17
C ASN A 341 23.19 39.85 -26.87
N VAL A 342 22.33 40.02 -25.86
CA VAL A 342 22.39 41.18 -24.93
C VAL A 342 22.07 40.72 -23.50
N ALA A 343 23.08 40.84 -22.63
CA ALA A 343 23.07 41.11 -21.19
C ALA A 343 22.00 40.46 -20.28
N LEU A 344 22.37 39.30 -19.71
CA LEU A 344 22.66 39.09 -18.28
C LEU A 344 22.03 40.03 -17.21
N THR A 345 20.69 40.19 -17.13
CA THR A 345 20.00 40.70 -15.92
C THR A 345 18.53 40.23 -15.82
N ALA A 346 18.27 38.93 -15.62
CA ALA A 346 16.92 38.45 -15.26
C ALA A 346 16.90 37.09 -14.52
N THR A 347 17.86 36.81 -13.63
CA THR A 347 18.12 35.45 -13.14
C THR A 347 17.50 35.09 -11.78
N VAL A 348 16.37 35.69 -11.38
CA VAL A 348 15.65 35.24 -10.17
C VAL A 348 14.13 35.15 -10.37
N VAL A 349 13.53 36.07 -11.13
CA VAL A 349 12.07 36.06 -11.36
C VAL A 349 11.66 34.99 -12.37
N GLY A 350 12.44 34.75 -13.42
CA GLY A 350 12.14 33.71 -14.44
C GLY A 350 12.18 32.28 -13.90
N GLY A 351 13.06 32.00 -12.92
CA GLY A 351 13.14 30.68 -12.27
C GLY A 351 11.95 30.40 -11.35
N ALA A 352 11.54 31.39 -10.55
CA ALA A 352 10.38 31.24 -9.67
C ALA A 352 9.06 31.16 -10.47
N VAL A 353 8.92 31.96 -11.53
CA VAL A 353 7.76 31.89 -12.43
C VAL A 353 7.76 30.60 -13.23
N GLY A 354 8.92 30.11 -13.68
CA GLY A 354 9.04 28.82 -14.36
C GLY A 354 8.72 27.64 -13.44
N VAL A 355 9.18 27.66 -12.20
CA VAL A 355 8.84 26.64 -11.19
C VAL A 355 7.37 26.72 -10.79
N ALA A 356 6.82 27.93 -10.61
CA ALA A 356 5.41 28.11 -10.31
C ALA A 356 4.51 27.69 -11.49
N ALA A 357 4.89 28.00 -12.72
CA ALA A 357 4.20 27.56 -13.93
C ALA A 357 4.31 26.05 -14.13
N TYR A 358 5.47 25.44 -13.84
CA TYR A 358 5.65 23.99 -13.84
C TYR A 358 4.79 23.31 -12.75
N ILE A 359 4.78 23.85 -11.53
CA ILE A 359 3.92 23.35 -10.45
C ILE A 359 2.45 23.56 -10.78
N TRP A 360 2.08 24.66 -11.41
CA TRP A 360 0.70 24.96 -11.83
C TRP A 360 0.25 24.08 -12.98
N LEU A 361 1.09 23.87 -14.01
CA LEU A 361 0.83 22.94 -15.11
C LEU A 361 0.75 21.49 -14.60
N ARG A 362 1.64 21.09 -13.68
CA ARG A 362 1.58 19.78 -13.02
C ARG A 362 0.31 19.65 -12.18
N ARG A 363 -0.09 20.69 -11.45
CA ARG A 363 -1.34 20.73 -10.68
C ARG A 363 -2.57 20.64 -11.58
N LYS A 364 -2.58 21.38 -12.69
CA LYS A 364 -3.65 21.38 -13.68
C LYS A 364 -3.75 20.05 -14.42
N ALA A 365 -2.62 19.39 -14.70
CA ALA A 365 -2.57 18.03 -15.24
C ALA A 365 -3.01 16.96 -14.21
N THR A 366 -2.81 17.20 -12.91
CA THR A 366 -3.30 16.30 -11.83
C THR A 366 -4.76 16.54 -11.43
N ASP A 367 -5.34 17.69 -11.78
CA ASP A 367 -6.78 17.98 -11.65
C ASP A 367 -7.57 17.58 -12.91
N ALA A 368 -6.90 17.52 -14.06
CA ALA A 368 -7.50 17.05 -15.30
C ALA A 368 -7.72 15.54 -15.25
N SER A 369 -8.91 15.10 -15.65
CA SER A 369 -9.24 13.70 -15.92
C SER A 369 -8.55 13.15 -17.18
N ASP A 370 -7.45 13.77 -17.60
CA ASP A 370 -6.78 13.52 -18.86
C ASP A 370 -5.68 12.47 -18.68
N PHE A 371 -5.59 11.59 -19.68
CA PHE A 371 -4.57 10.56 -19.73
C PHE A 371 -3.28 11.19 -20.26
N VAL A 372 -2.22 11.20 -19.44
CA VAL A 372 -0.88 11.67 -19.84
C VAL A 372 0.05 10.49 -20.07
N PRO A 373 0.98 10.55 -21.03
CA PRO A 373 1.96 9.49 -21.25
C PRO A 373 2.86 9.33 -20.02
N VAL A 374 3.04 8.09 -19.56
CA VAL A 374 3.86 7.78 -18.37
C VAL A 374 4.96 6.77 -18.61
N GLY A 375 4.90 5.98 -19.69
CA GLY A 375 5.89 4.94 -19.98
C GLY A 375 5.41 4.01 -21.08
N HIS A 376 6.01 2.82 -21.19
CA HIS A 376 5.62 1.78 -22.14
C HIS A 376 5.71 0.38 -21.54
N VAL A 377 4.96 -0.57 -22.10
CA VAL A 377 4.97 -1.97 -21.64
C VAL A 377 6.29 -2.64 -22.02
N ALA A 378 7.11 -3.00 -21.03
CA ALA A 378 8.36 -3.72 -21.25
C ALA A 378 8.17 -5.24 -21.30
N SER A 379 7.23 -5.77 -20.52
CA SER A 379 6.92 -7.21 -20.50
C SER A 379 5.52 -7.44 -19.95
N ILE A 380 4.86 -8.47 -20.50
CA ILE A 380 3.58 -9.00 -20.02
C ILE A 380 3.84 -10.44 -19.58
N THR A 381 3.52 -10.76 -18.32
CA THR A 381 3.75 -12.09 -17.76
C THR A 381 2.44 -12.69 -17.26
N ILE A 382 2.10 -13.88 -17.74
CA ILE A 382 0.96 -14.66 -17.26
C ILE A 382 1.47 -15.77 -16.35
N HIS A 383 0.89 -15.91 -15.16
CA HIS A 383 1.25 -16.98 -14.23
C HIS A 383 0.11 -18.00 -14.15
N PRO A 384 0.06 -19.00 -15.04
CA PRO A 384 -1.09 -19.89 -15.17
C PRO A 384 -1.39 -20.70 -13.91
N ILE A 385 -0.35 -21.11 -13.19
CA ILE A 385 -0.45 -21.82 -11.91
C ILE A 385 -0.01 -20.89 -10.79
N LYS A 386 -0.86 -20.71 -9.77
CA LYS A 386 -0.54 -19.90 -8.59
C LYS A 386 0.74 -20.43 -7.95
N SER A 387 1.61 -19.51 -7.54
CA SER A 387 2.89 -19.81 -6.86
C SER A 387 3.96 -20.51 -7.71
N ILE A 388 3.77 -20.68 -9.02
CA ILE A 388 4.75 -21.26 -9.95
C ILE A 388 5.25 -20.20 -10.95
N GLY A 389 6.32 -20.49 -11.70
CA GLY A 389 6.87 -19.64 -12.76
C GLY A 389 5.81 -19.06 -13.72
N GLY A 390 6.09 -17.88 -14.26
CA GLY A 390 5.24 -17.23 -15.27
C GLY A 390 5.79 -17.42 -16.68
N VAL A 391 4.94 -17.15 -17.67
CA VAL A 391 5.25 -17.15 -19.10
C VAL A 391 5.17 -15.71 -19.60
N ASP A 392 6.26 -15.21 -20.17
CA ASP A 392 6.26 -13.90 -20.84
C ASP A 392 5.61 -14.05 -22.22
N VAL A 393 4.68 -13.14 -22.55
CA VAL A 393 3.89 -13.17 -23.78
C VAL A 393 4.03 -11.86 -24.57
N PRO A 394 3.95 -11.90 -25.91
CA PRO A 394 4.13 -10.70 -26.73
C PRO A 394 2.95 -9.73 -26.66
N TYR A 395 1.75 -10.24 -26.37
CA TYR A 395 0.53 -9.48 -26.18
C TYR A 395 -0.41 -10.22 -25.22
N ALA A 396 -1.42 -9.51 -24.69
CA ALA A 396 -2.51 -10.11 -23.96
C ALA A 396 -3.81 -9.36 -24.17
N ASP A 397 -4.92 -10.09 -24.21
CA ASP A 397 -6.26 -9.54 -24.12
C ASP A 397 -6.59 -9.33 -22.62
N CYS A 398 -6.75 -8.08 -22.21
CA CYS A 398 -7.04 -7.71 -20.83
C CYS A 398 -8.53 -7.92 -20.55
N THR A 399 -8.84 -8.84 -19.64
CA THR A 399 -10.22 -9.15 -19.23
C THR A 399 -10.44 -8.86 -17.74
N VAL A 400 -11.69 -8.98 -17.29
CA VAL A 400 -12.04 -8.94 -15.87
C VAL A 400 -11.21 -9.93 -15.03
N ALA A 401 -10.85 -11.09 -15.58
CA ALA A 401 -10.11 -12.13 -14.85
C ALA A 401 -8.57 -11.93 -14.88
N GLY A 402 -8.07 -10.91 -15.60
CA GLY A 402 -6.65 -10.71 -15.86
C GLY A 402 -6.29 -10.85 -17.35
N PRO A 403 -4.99 -10.89 -17.69
CA PRO A 403 -4.52 -11.04 -19.07
C PRO A 403 -4.79 -12.45 -19.60
N VAL A 404 -5.09 -12.52 -20.91
CA VAL A 404 -5.30 -13.77 -21.63
C VAL A 404 -4.46 -13.79 -22.91
N TYR A 405 -3.75 -14.88 -23.17
CA TYR A 405 -2.96 -15.06 -24.40
C TYR A 405 -3.28 -16.41 -25.05
N LYS A 406 -3.97 -16.40 -26.20
CA LYS A 406 -4.34 -17.60 -26.98
C LYS A 406 -5.05 -18.73 -26.21
N GLY A 407 -5.55 -18.48 -25.00
CA GLY A 407 -6.15 -19.49 -24.11
C GLY A 407 -5.43 -19.63 -22.77
N LEU A 408 -4.17 -19.20 -22.68
CA LEU A 408 -3.41 -19.07 -21.44
C LEU A 408 -4.01 -17.96 -20.58
N LYS A 409 -4.41 -18.29 -19.36
CA LYS A 409 -5.07 -17.37 -18.43
C LYS A 409 -4.34 -17.32 -17.10
N ASP A 410 -4.46 -16.19 -16.43
CA ASP A 410 -3.70 -15.91 -15.21
C ASP A 410 -4.30 -16.58 -13.95
N ARG A 411 -3.44 -17.27 -13.18
CA ARG A 411 -3.75 -17.99 -11.92
C ARG A 411 -5.04 -18.81 -11.97
N GLN A 412 -5.28 -19.53 -13.05
CA GLN A 412 -6.43 -20.44 -13.17
C GLN A 412 -6.20 -21.80 -12.49
N MET A 413 -4.95 -22.16 -12.27
CA MET A 413 -4.60 -23.40 -11.60
C MET A 413 -3.91 -23.13 -10.26
N LEU A 414 -3.99 -24.10 -9.38
CA LEU A 414 -3.47 -24.04 -8.03
C LEU A 414 -3.10 -25.44 -7.56
N VAL A 415 -2.04 -25.55 -6.77
CA VAL A 415 -1.74 -26.77 -6.01
C VAL A 415 -2.43 -26.69 -4.66
N ILE A 416 -3.16 -27.73 -4.27
CA ILE A 416 -3.80 -27.85 -2.96
C ILE A 416 -3.25 -29.06 -2.21
N LYS A 417 -3.32 -28.99 -0.88
CA LYS A 417 -3.05 -30.07 0.05
C LYS A 417 -4.30 -30.27 0.91
N GLY A 418 -4.98 -31.40 0.75
CA GLY A 418 -6.33 -31.56 1.30
C GLY A 418 -7.27 -30.50 0.72
N ASP A 419 -7.78 -29.60 1.57
CA ASP A 419 -8.67 -28.48 1.20
C ASP A 419 -7.96 -27.11 1.19
N SER A 420 -6.68 -27.07 1.57
CA SER A 420 -5.90 -25.84 1.71
C SER A 420 -5.00 -25.63 0.50
N PHE A 421 -4.89 -24.38 0.03
CA PHE A 421 -3.96 -24.04 -1.04
C PHE A 421 -2.51 -24.13 -0.56
N VAL A 422 -1.62 -24.59 -1.45
CA VAL A 422 -0.18 -24.61 -1.21
C VAL A 422 0.45 -23.42 -1.93
N SER A 423 1.22 -22.62 -1.22
CA SER A 423 1.91 -21.48 -1.80
C SER A 423 3.43 -21.61 -1.75
N MET A 424 4.12 -20.83 -2.58
CA MET A 424 5.59 -20.73 -2.56
C MET A 424 6.11 -20.21 -1.21
N ARG A 425 5.24 -19.67 -0.35
CA ARG A 425 5.59 -19.29 1.02
C ARG A 425 5.85 -20.51 1.89
N GLU A 426 5.04 -21.56 1.71
CA GLU A 426 5.09 -22.81 2.47
C GLU A 426 6.00 -23.82 1.79
N GLU A 427 5.93 -23.93 0.46
CA GLU A 427 6.72 -24.83 -0.37
C GLU A 427 7.56 -24.03 -1.38
N PRO A 428 8.74 -23.49 -0.99
CA PRO A 428 9.57 -22.66 -1.86
C PRO A 428 10.07 -23.39 -3.12
N ARG A 429 10.12 -24.73 -3.09
CA ARG A 429 10.41 -25.59 -4.25
C ARG A 429 9.48 -25.32 -5.45
N LEU A 430 8.25 -24.85 -5.22
CA LEU A 430 7.35 -24.41 -6.30
C LEU A 430 7.97 -23.31 -7.19
N GLY A 431 8.88 -22.49 -6.64
CA GLY A 431 9.60 -21.47 -7.39
C GLY A 431 10.60 -22.03 -8.42
N MET A 432 11.06 -23.27 -8.25
CA MET A 432 11.99 -23.93 -9.17
C MET A 432 11.31 -24.44 -10.43
N ILE A 433 9.99 -24.62 -10.40
CA ILE A 433 9.22 -25.13 -11.53
C ILE A 433 9.16 -24.06 -12.62
N ARG A 434 9.79 -24.37 -13.76
CA ARG A 434 9.73 -23.58 -14.99
C ARG A 434 8.52 -24.00 -15.80
N VAL A 435 7.96 -23.04 -16.53
CA VAL A 435 6.75 -23.23 -17.32
C VAL A 435 7.04 -22.78 -18.74
N ALA A 436 6.83 -23.68 -19.70
CA ALA A 436 6.79 -23.36 -21.11
C ALA A 436 5.34 -23.53 -21.63
N PHE A 437 4.91 -22.66 -22.53
CA PHE A 437 3.59 -22.72 -23.16
C PHE A 437 3.75 -23.08 -24.64
N ASP A 438 3.16 -24.19 -25.05
CA ASP A 438 3.02 -24.59 -26.45
C ASP A 438 1.72 -23.96 -26.98
N GLU A 439 1.86 -22.94 -27.82
CA GLU A 439 0.75 -22.14 -28.32
C GLU A 439 -0.11 -22.88 -29.36
N ASP A 440 0.48 -23.86 -30.06
CA ASP A 440 -0.21 -24.62 -31.10
C ASP A 440 -1.08 -25.71 -30.46
N LYS A 441 -0.58 -26.34 -29.39
CA LYS A 441 -1.31 -27.39 -28.65
C LYS A 441 -2.12 -26.85 -27.49
N LEU A 442 -1.89 -25.59 -27.10
CA LEU A 442 -2.46 -24.99 -25.89
C LEU A 442 -2.13 -25.80 -24.63
N THR A 443 -0.87 -26.25 -24.49
CA THR A 443 -0.40 -27.04 -23.35
C THR A 443 0.72 -26.34 -22.60
N LEU A 444 0.85 -26.64 -21.31
CA LEU A 444 1.90 -26.16 -20.42
C LEU A 444 2.84 -27.32 -20.09
N THR A 445 4.13 -27.14 -20.34
CA THR A 445 5.17 -28.05 -19.90
C THR A 445 5.85 -27.50 -18.66
N LEU A 446 5.78 -28.26 -17.57
CA LEU A 446 6.40 -27.97 -16.29
C LEU A 446 7.72 -28.73 -16.19
N THR A 447 8.82 -28.01 -15.95
CA THR A 447 10.16 -28.61 -15.85
C THR A 447 10.87 -28.19 -14.58
N VAL A 448 11.61 -29.14 -14.01
CA VAL A 448 12.55 -28.92 -12.90
C VAL A 448 13.79 -29.73 -13.22
N ASP A 449 14.97 -29.14 -13.03
CA ASP A 449 16.24 -29.81 -13.31
C ASP A 449 16.34 -31.13 -12.52
N GLY A 450 16.62 -32.23 -13.23
CA GLY A 450 16.73 -33.56 -12.64
C GLY A 450 15.40 -34.21 -12.24
N TYR A 451 14.25 -33.67 -12.64
CA TYR A 451 12.92 -34.25 -12.37
C TYR A 451 12.15 -34.48 -13.68
N PRO A 452 11.29 -35.51 -13.78
CA PRO A 452 10.46 -35.73 -14.97
C PRO A 452 9.62 -34.51 -15.31
N SER A 453 9.50 -34.17 -16.60
CA SER A 453 8.63 -33.10 -17.06
C SER A 453 7.16 -33.52 -16.95
N LEU A 454 6.27 -32.57 -16.66
CA LEU A 454 4.82 -32.77 -16.69
C LEU A 454 4.21 -31.89 -17.77
N THR A 455 3.31 -32.45 -18.59
CA THR A 455 2.53 -31.66 -19.54
C THR A 455 1.07 -31.64 -19.12
N VAL A 456 0.46 -30.46 -19.09
CA VAL A 456 -0.97 -30.27 -18.78
C VAL A 456 -1.61 -29.32 -19.77
N ASP A 457 -2.89 -29.46 -20.03
CA ASP A 457 -3.59 -28.51 -20.90
C ASP A 457 -3.64 -27.12 -20.27
N ALA A 458 -3.49 -26.06 -21.06
CA ALA A 458 -3.66 -24.69 -20.59
C ALA A 458 -5.15 -24.36 -20.37
N CYS A 459 -6.03 -24.98 -21.16
CA CYS A 459 -7.49 -24.90 -21.05
C CYS A 459 -8.12 -26.30 -21.20
N ASP A 460 -9.19 -26.57 -20.48
CA ASP A 460 -9.90 -27.85 -20.52
C ASP A 460 -11.28 -27.66 -21.16
N PRO A 461 -11.52 -28.17 -22.39
CA PRO A 461 -12.82 -28.05 -23.06
C PRO A 461 -13.96 -28.76 -22.31
N GLU A 462 -13.60 -29.76 -21.51
CA GLU A 462 -14.51 -30.66 -20.82
C GLU A 462 -14.67 -30.28 -19.34
N GLU A 463 -14.16 -29.11 -18.95
CA GLU A 463 -14.12 -28.66 -17.55
C GLU A 463 -15.50 -28.67 -16.87
N GLN A 464 -16.57 -28.41 -17.64
CA GLN A 464 -17.94 -28.37 -17.15
C GLN A 464 -18.55 -29.76 -16.91
N ARG A 465 -17.96 -30.83 -17.46
CA ARG A 465 -18.42 -32.22 -17.28
C ARG A 465 -17.74 -32.92 -16.10
N LYS A 466 -16.61 -32.39 -15.63
CA LYS A 466 -15.83 -32.97 -14.53
C LYS A 466 -16.49 -32.72 -13.17
N PRO A 467 -16.34 -33.64 -12.19
CA PRO A 467 -16.87 -33.44 -10.85
C PRO A 467 -16.17 -32.26 -10.17
N THR A 468 -16.96 -31.29 -9.72
CA THR A 468 -16.45 -30.08 -9.07
C THR A 468 -16.44 -30.21 -7.55
N PHE A 469 -15.50 -29.55 -6.89
CA PHE A 469 -15.45 -29.39 -5.45
C PHE A 469 -15.07 -27.95 -5.06
N THR A 470 -15.22 -27.63 -3.78
CA THR A 470 -14.94 -26.29 -3.27
C THR A 470 -13.50 -26.19 -2.78
N VAL A 471 -12.76 -25.20 -3.26
CA VAL A 471 -11.41 -24.87 -2.79
C VAL A 471 -11.44 -23.50 -2.13
N LYS A 472 -10.85 -23.41 -0.93
CA LYS A 472 -10.76 -22.16 -0.18
C LYS A 472 -9.40 -21.51 -0.40
N VAL A 473 -9.41 -20.28 -0.91
CA VAL A 473 -8.22 -19.44 -1.04
C VAL A 473 -8.45 -18.15 -0.26
N ARG A 474 -7.72 -18.02 0.85
CA ARG A 474 -7.93 -16.94 1.84
C ARG A 474 -9.39 -16.93 2.34
N THR A 475 -10.09 -15.81 2.15
CA THR A 475 -11.49 -15.60 2.54
C THR A 475 -12.49 -16.03 1.47
N PHE A 476 -12.02 -16.43 0.28
CA PHE A 476 -12.88 -16.76 -0.85
C PHE A 476 -12.93 -18.26 -1.10
N SER A 477 -14.11 -18.73 -1.49
CA SER A 477 -14.35 -20.10 -1.95
C SER A 477 -14.60 -20.10 -3.45
N TYR A 478 -14.03 -21.09 -4.13
CA TYR A 478 -14.13 -21.27 -5.57
C TYR A 478 -14.52 -22.70 -5.91
N LYS A 479 -15.27 -22.87 -7.00
CA LYS A 479 -15.47 -24.19 -7.60
C LYS A 479 -14.24 -24.56 -8.40
N ALA A 480 -13.75 -25.78 -8.21
CA ALA A 480 -12.58 -26.28 -8.90
C ALA A 480 -12.80 -27.72 -9.35
N ILE A 481 -12.00 -28.13 -10.33
CA ILE A 481 -11.88 -29.49 -10.82
C ILE A 481 -10.43 -29.93 -10.69
N GLU A 482 -10.21 -31.24 -10.60
CA GLU A 482 -8.87 -31.80 -10.72
C GLU A 482 -8.40 -31.73 -12.18
N VAL A 483 -7.13 -31.36 -12.40
CA VAL A 483 -6.59 -31.19 -13.76
C VAL A 483 -6.46 -32.57 -14.43
N SER A 484 -5.66 -33.45 -13.85
CA SER A 484 -5.50 -34.84 -14.27
C SER A 484 -4.86 -35.66 -13.15
N GLU A 485 -5.06 -36.98 -13.19
CA GLU A 485 -4.42 -37.92 -12.26
C GLU A 485 -2.88 -37.89 -12.40
N GLU A 486 -2.38 -37.78 -13.64
CA GLU A 486 -0.94 -37.62 -13.92
C GLU A 486 -0.36 -36.38 -13.24
N ALA A 487 -1.02 -35.23 -13.37
CA ALA A 487 -0.57 -33.99 -12.74
C ALA A 487 -0.61 -34.10 -11.21
N THR A 488 -1.67 -34.69 -10.66
CA THR A 488 -1.79 -34.96 -9.23
C THR A 488 -0.63 -35.84 -8.74
N ASN A 489 -0.36 -36.97 -9.39
CA ASN A 489 0.73 -37.86 -9.01
C ASN A 489 2.10 -37.19 -9.12
N TRP A 490 2.31 -36.35 -10.14
CA TRP A 490 3.53 -35.57 -10.28
C TRP A 490 3.75 -34.62 -9.09
N PHE A 491 2.73 -33.86 -8.69
CA PHE A 491 2.84 -32.94 -7.55
C PHE A 491 2.97 -33.67 -6.21
N LYS A 492 2.30 -34.81 -6.02
CA LYS A 492 2.49 -35.66 -4.83
C LYS A 492 3.94 -36.08 -4.67
N ASN A 493 4.54 -36.60 -5.75
CA ASN A 493 5.91 -37.06 -5.76
C ASN A 493 6.91 -35.89 -5.63
N TYR A 494 6.65 -34.76 -6.30
CA TYR A 494 7.57 -33.63 -6.32
C TYR A 494 7.62 -32.89 -4.98
N LEU A 495 6.47 -32.76 -4.31
CA LEU A 495 6.32 -32.08 -3.02
C LEU A 495 6.41 -33.05 -1.83
N THR A 496 6.48 -34.36 -2.08
CA THR A 496 6.48 -35.41 -1.04
C THR A 496 5.27 -35.32 -0.11
N HIS A 497 4.08 -35.06 -0.67
CA HIS A 497 2.79 -34.99 0.06
C HIS A 497 1.72 -35.81 -0.67
N ASP A 498 1.22 -36.87 -0.05
CA ASP A 498 0.26 -37.81 -0.67
C ASP A 498 -1.12 -37.23 -0.95
N ASP A 499 -1.45 -36.08 -0.38
CA ASP A 499 -2.70 -35.35 -0.52
C ASP A 499 -2.58 -34.09 -1.40
N ALA A 500 -1.42 -33.91 -2.06
CA ALA A 500 -1.23 -32.84 -3.04
C ALA A 500 -2.04 -33.11 -4.32
N ARG A 501 -2.71 -32.07 -4.84
CA ARG A 501 -3.47 -32.14 -6.10
C ARG A 501 -3.29 -30.86 -6.91
N LEU A 502 -3.20 -30.97 -8.23
CA LEU A 502 -3.30 -29.82 -9.13
C LEU A 502 -4.76 -29.62 -9.54
N VAL A 503 -5.28 -28.44 -9.26
CA VAL A 503 -6.68 -28.10 -9.51
C VAL A 503 -6.80 -26.89 -10.41
N ARG A 504 -7.91 -26.83 -11.15
CA ARG A 504 -8.28 -25.71 -12.01
C ARG A 504 -9.60 -25.13 -11.55
N ILE A 505 -9.69 -23.80 -11.53
CA ILE A 505 -10.92 -23.09 -11.21
C ILE A 505 -11.96 -23.24 -12.34
N ILE A 506 -13.22 -23.46 -11.97
CA ILE A 506 -14.38 -23.24 -12.84
C ILE A 506 -14.90 -21.83 -12.60
N LEU A 507 -14.66 -20.94 -13.55
CA LEU A 507 -15.09 -19.54 -13.46
C LEU A 507 -16.58 -19.41 -13.76
N ASP A 508 -17.40 -19.41 -12.69
CA ASP A 508 -18.83 -19.12 -12.83
C ASP A 508 -19.11 -17.60 -12.92
N LYS A 509 -20.31 -17.27 -13.45
CA LYS A 509 -20.74 -15.87 -13.62
C LYS A 509 -20.74 -15.10 -12.31
N ALA A 510 -21.09 -15.75 -11.19
CA ALA A 510 -21.14 -15.10 -9.88
C ALA A 510 -19.75 -14.64 -9.42
N THR A 511 -18.74 -15.47 -9.63
CA THR A 511 -17.34 -15.18 -9.33
C THR A 511 -16.83 -14.00 -10.17
N VAL A 512 -17.14 -13.99 -11.47
CA VAL A 512 -16.78 -12.87 -12.37
C VAL A 512 -17.47 -11.57 -11.95
N ILE A 513 -18.77 -11.60 -11.63
CA ILE A 513 -19.52 -10.43 -11.19
C ILE A 513 -18.96 -9.87 -9.87
N ARG A 514 -18.62 -10.74 -8.91
CA ARG A 514 -18.03 -10.36 -7.62
C ARG A 514 -16.69 -9.63 -7.81
N GLY A 515 -15.86 -10.07 -8.76
CA GLY A 515 -14.55 -9.48 -9.00
C GLY A 515 -14.50 -8.32 -10.00
N LYS A 516 -15.60 -8.02 -10.71
CA LYS A 516 -15.64 -7.05 -11.82
C LYS A 516 -15.03 -5.68 -11.50
N ASN A 517 -15.25 -5.19 -10.28
CA ASN A 517 -14.76 -3.87 -9.84
C ASN A 517 -13.56 -3.98 -8.87
N GLY A 518 -12.85 -5.10 -8.88
CA GLY A 518 -11.73 -5.36 -7.96
C GLY A 518 -12.14 -5.68 -6.52
N ALA A 519 -13.45 -5.85 -6.23
CA ALA A 519 -13.94 -6.17 -4.89
C ALA A 519 -13.50 -7.57 -4.39
N ALA A 520 -13.16 -8.46 -5.31
CA ALA A 520 -12.56 -9.76 -5.02
C ALA A 520 -11.68 -10.21 -6.20
N PRO A 521 -10.69 -11.08 -5.97
CA PRO A 521 -10.04 -11.83 -7.04
C PRO A 521 -11.07 -12.65 -7.84
N VAL A 522 -10.85 -12.73 -9.15
CA VAL A 522 -11.73 -13.48 -10.06
C VAL A 522 -11.26 -14.93 -10.21
N ALA A 523 -9.95 -15.16 -10.21
CA ALA A 523 -9.33 -16.47 -10.18
C ALA A 523 -8.51 -16.65 -8.90
N PHE A 524 -7.53 -17.57 -8.88
CA PHE A 524 -6.70 -17.81 -7.71
C PHE A 524 -5.62 -16.73 -7.46
N GLN A 525 -5.82 -15.49 -7.94
CA GLN A 525 -4.97 -14.38 -7.55
C GLN A 525 -5.06 -14.11 -6.04
N ASP A 526 -4.07 -13.40 -5.49
CA ASP A 526 -4.11 -13.02 -4.07
C ASP A 526 -5.12 -11.89 -3.82
N GLU A 527 -5.09 -10.84 -4.65
CA GLU A 527 -5.88 -9.60 -4.44
C GLU A 527 -6.39 -8.98 -5.75
N SER A 528 -5.54 -8.81 -6.77
CA SER A 528 -5.86 -8.09 -8.00
C SER A 528 -5.70 -8.94 -9.26
N SER A 529 -6.41 -8.54 -10.33
CA SER A 529 -6.34 -9.19 -11.64
C SER A 529 -5.09 -8.78 -12.43
N PHE A 530 -4.56 -7.58 -12.14
CA PHE A 530 -3.31 -7.08 -12.71
C PHE A 530 -2.39 -6.59 -11.60
N ASN A 531 -1.13 -7.03 -11.62
CA ASN A 531 -0.07 -6.46 -10.80
C ASN A 531 0.90 -5.67 -11.67
N VAL A 532 1.13 -4.41 -11.33
CA VAL A 532 2.01 -3.50 -12.08
C VAL A 532 3.25 -3.22 -11.25
N LEU A 533 4.41 -3.27 -11.91
CA LEU A 533 5.69 -2.85 -11.35
C LEU A 533 6.48 -2.09 -12.41
N SER A 534 7.08 -0.97 -12.05
CA SER A 534 7.99 -0.28 -12.97
C SER A 534 9.41 -0.85 -12.91
N LYS A 535 10.10 -0.80 -14.05
CA LYS A 535 11.52 -1.15 -14.16
C LYS A 535 12.38 -0.24 -13.27
N ALA A 536 12.12 1.06 -13.27
CA ALA A 536 12.81 2.00 -12.40
C ALA A 536 12.63 1.68 -10.90
N SER A 537 11.44 1.24 -10.46
CA SER A 537 11.21 0.74 -9.09
C SER A 537 12.09 -0.47 -8.78
N LEU A 538 12.16 -1.44 -9.71
CA LEU A 538 12.98 -2.64 -9.57
C LEU A 538 14.47 -2.31 -9.51
N ASP A 539 14.98 -1.56 -10.49
CA ASP A 539 16.40 -1.17 -10.56
C ASP A 539 16.81 -0.39 -9.31
N GLY A 540 15.94 0.51 -8.84
CA GLY A 540 16.16 1.26 -7.61
C GLY A 540 16.17 0.39 -6.35
N LEU A 541 15.42 -0.72 -6.31
CA LEU A 541 15.52 -1.70 -5.22
C LEU A 541 16.81 -2.50 -5.33
N LEU A 542 17.10 -3.06 -6.51
CA LEU A 542 18.27 -3.89 -6.75
C LEU A 542 19.58 -3.16 -6.41
N SER A 543 19.66 -1.85 -6.69
CA SER A 543 20.82 -1.01 -6.33
C SER A 543 21.05 -0.85 -4.82
N LYS A 544 20.07 -1.20 -3.98
CA LYS A 544 20.13 -1.08 -2.51
C LYS A 544 20.35 -2.45 -1.84
N LEU A 545 20.22 -3.55 -2.59
CA LEU A 545 20.38 -4.88 -2.04
C LEU A 545 21.87 -5.25 -1.90
N PRO A 546 22.21 -6.16 -0.97
CA PRO A 546 23.52 -6.79 -0.93
C PRO A 546 23.89 -7.46 -2.26
N ALA A 547 25.17 -7.46 -2.62
CA ALA A 547 25.66 -7.99 -3.90
C ALA A 547 25.42 -9.51 -4.07
N ASP A 548 25.26 -10.24 -2.98
CA ASP A 548 24.98 -11.68 -2.95
C ASP A 548 23.47 -12.02 -2.99
N SER A 549 22.60 -11.01 -3.06
CA SER A 549 21.15 -11.23 -3.12
C SER A 549 20.70 -11.73 -4.50
N ASN A 550 20.05 -12.89 -4.56
CA ASN A 550 19.44 -13.44 -5.78
C ASN A 550 17.98 -12.97 -5.94
N ILE A 551 17.76 -11.65 -5.92
CA ILE A 551 16.43 -11.06 -6.10
C ILE A 551 16.29 -10.53 -7.52
N GLN A 552 15.18 -10.87 -8.17
CA GLN A 552 14.91 -10.53 -9.57
C GLN A 552 13.44 -10.09 -9.75
N ARG A 553 13.08 -9.68 -10.97
CA ARG A 553 11.69 -9.32 -11.36
C ARG A 553 10.67 -10.40 -10.94
N ARG A 554 11.00 -11.68 -11.17
CA ARG A 554 10.13 -12.83 -10.87
C ARG A 554 9.81 -13.01 -9.39
N ASN A 555 10.58 -12.42 -8.48
CA ASN A 555 10.29 -12.43 -7.05
C ASN A 555 9.02 -11.64 -6.72
N PHE A 556 8.72 -10.59 -7.50
CA PHE A 556 7.56 -9.71 -7.31
C PHE A 556 6.35 -10.10 -8.16
N ARG A 557 6.56 -10.99 -9.15
CA ARG A 557 5.54 -11.59 -10.01
C ARG A 557 4.60 -10.57 -10.68
N PRO A 558 5.14 -9.45 -11.21
CA PRO A 558 4.31 -8.47 -11.89
C PRO A 558 3.69 -9.09 -13.14
N THR A 559 2.46 -8.70 -13.41
CA THR A 559 1.73 -9.07 -14.64
C THR A 559 2.06 -8.09 -15.76
N LEU A 560 2.18 -6.81 -15.42
CA LEU A 560 2.61 -5.74 -16.31
C LEU A 560 3.91 -5.14 -15.76
N PHE A 561 4.96 -5.20 -16.56
CA PHE A 561 6.23 -4.55 -16.24
C PHE A 561 6.40 -3.33 -17.14
N ILE A 562 6.48 -2.14 -16.55
CA ILE A 562 6.45 -0.87 -17.28
C ILE A 562 7.83 -0.22 -17.24
N ASP A 563 8.30 0.29 -18.37
CA ASP A 563 9.55 1.05 -18.49
C ASP A 563 9.29 2.49 -18.95
N GLY A 564 10.30 3.35 -18.89
CA GLY A 564 10.21 4.75 -19.27
C GLY A 564 9.50 5.65 -18.24
N CYS A 565 9.35 5.20 -17.00
CA CYS A 565 8.72 5.96 -15.92
C CYS A 565 9.66 6.14 -14.72
N GLU A 566 9.38 7.13 -13.86
CA GLU A 566 10.14 7.34 -12.62
C GLU A 566 9.88 6.20 -11.61
N ALA A 567 10.88 5.91 -10.78
CA ALA A 567 10.75 4.89 -9.75
C ALA A 567 9.56 5.20 -8.82
N HIS A 568 8.70 4.19 -8.63
CA HIS A 568 7.47 4.25 -7.84
C HIS A 568 6.38 5.20 -8.38
N SER A 569 6.52 5.72 -9.60
CA SER A 569 5.49 6.56 -10.20
C SER A 569 4.14 5.84 -10.36
N GLU A 570 4.15 4.50 -10.43
CA GLU A 570 2.94 3.69 -10.45
C GLU A 570 2.04 3.90 -9.23
N ASP A 571 2.59 4.32 -8.07
CA ASP A 571 1.81 4.63 -6.86
C ASP A 571 0.81 5.78 -7.07
N HIS A 572 0.96 6.56 -8.14
CA HIS A 572 0.14 7.73 -8.44
C HIS A 572 -0.92 7.50 -9.53
N TRP A 573 -0.97 6.32 -10.15
CA TRP A 573 -1.83 6.09 -11.32
C TRP A 573 -3.25 5.72 -10.89
N ARG A 574 -4.19 6.66 -10.93
CA ARG A 574 -5.60 6.41 -10.59
C ARG A 574 -6.25 5.46 -11.58
N ARG A 575 -6.02 5.74 -12.86
CA ARG A 575 -6.42 4.93 -14.01
C ARG A 575 -5.29 4.96 -15.00
N TYR A 576 -5.12 3.88 -15.74
CA TYR A 576 -4.18 3.85 -16.85
C TYR A 576 -4.77 3.09 -18.02
N ARG A 577 -4.40 3.56 -19.22
CA ARG A 577 -4.79 3.02 -20.50
C ARG A 577 -3.55 2.57 -21.24
N ILE A 578 -3.66 1.41 -21.87
CA ILE A 578 -2.64 0.85 -22.74
C ILE A 578 -3.38 0.42 -23.98
N SER A 579 -3.14 1.10 -25.11
CA SER A 579 -3.91 0.90 -26.32
C SER A 579 -5.44 0.99 -26.04
N GLY A 580 -6.21 -0.05 -26.34
CA GLY A 580 -7.65 -0.12 -26.07
C GLY A 580 -8.04 -0.55 -24.65
N ALA A 581 -7.12 -1.13 -23.88
CA ALA A 581 -7.40 -1.66 -22.55
C ALA A 581 -7.31 -0.58 -21.48
N GLU A 582 -8.16 -0.67 -20.46
CA GLU A 582 -8.13 0.28 -19.36
C GLU A 582 -8.27 -0.41 -18.00
N MET A 583 -7.46 0.06 -17.05
CA MET A 583 -7.37 -0.46 -15.69
C MET A 583 -7.43 0.70 -14.68
N ALA A 584 -7.89 0.40 -13.47
CA ALA A 584 -7.93 1.34 -12.36
C ALA A 584 -7.15 0.81 -11.16
N PHE A 585 -6.60 1.73 -10.38
CA PHE A 585 -5.93 1.43 -9.12
C PHE A 585 -6.86 0.67 -8.18
N LEU A 586 -6.36 -0.43 -7.61
CA LEU A 586 -7.04 -1.16 -6.54
C LEU A 586 -6.39 -0.86 -5.20
N ASP A 587 -5.09 -1.16 -5.10
CA ASP A 587 -4.31 -1.01 -3.87
C ASP A 587 -2.81 -1.01 -4.18
N ARG A 588 -1.99 -0.52 -3.27
CA ARG A 588 -0.54 -0.75 -3.32
C ARG A 588 -0.23 -2.19 -2.89
N THR A 589 0.67 -2.84 -3.61
CA THR A 589 0.96 -4.26 -3.35
C THR A 589 1.86 -4.39 -2.13
N THR A 590 1.30 -4.96 -1.05
CA THR A 590 2.08 -5.37 0.12
C THR A 590 3.01 -6.53 -0.24
N ARG A 591 4.24 -6.46 0.25
CA ARG A 591 5.25 -7.50 -0.01
C ARG A 591 5.43 -8.40 1.20
N CYS A 592 5.31 -9.69 0.94
CA CYS A 592 5.34 -10.76 1.95
C CYS A 592 6.56 -11.67 1.71
N ILE A 593 6.73 -12.66 2.59
CA ILE A 593 7.84 -13.62 2.56
C ILE A 593 7.99 -14.40 1.24
N LEU A 594 7.00 -14.40 0.35
CA LEU A 594 7.15 -14.99 -0.98
C LEU A 594 8.29 -14.33 -1.77
N THR A 595 8.50 -13.02 -1.61
CA THR A 595 9.51 -12.29 -2.39
C THR A 595 10.95 -12.68 -2.02
N THR A 596 11.16 -13.34 -0.88
CA THR A 596 12.49 -13.73 -0.38
C THR A 596 12.91 -15.14 -0.82
N VAL A 597 12.07 -15.81 -1.63
CA VAL A 597 12.36 -17.13 -2.20
C VAL A 597 13.39 -16.99 -3.31
N ASP A 598 14.52 -17.68 -3.17
CA ASP A 598 15.42 -17.97 -4.28
C ASP A 598 14.75 -19.02 -5.16
N GLN A 599 14.24 -18.58 -6.31
CA GLN A 599 13.49 -19.43 -7.23
C GLN A 599 14.39 -20.36 -8.06
N ASP A 600 15.71 -20.25 -8.00
CA ASP A 600 16.61 -21.23 -8.62
C ASP A 600 16.92 -22.38 -7.65
N LYS A 601 16.98 -22.08 -6.35
CA LYS A 601 17.33 -23.07 -5.31
C LYS A 601 16.12 -23.64 -4.58
N GLY A 602 14.96 -23.01 -4.68
CA GLY A 602 13.77 -23.40 -3.92
C GLY A 602 13.97 -23.24 -2.42
N ILE A 603 14.71 -22.21 -2.01
CA ILE A 603 15.01 -21.91 -0.60
C ILE A 603 14.53 -20.49 -0.29
N ARG A 604 13.92 -20.32 0.88
CA ARG A 604 13.41 -19.03 1.35
C ARG A 604 14.29 -18.49 2.47
N THR A 605 14.54 -17.18 2.45
CA THR A 605 15.12 -16.46 3.60
C THR A 605 14.06 -15.60 4.28
N ASP A 606 14.35 -15.03 5.44
CA ASP A 606 13.49 -14.04 6.10
C ASP A 606 13.98 -12.58 5.95
N LYS A 607 15.04 -12.39 5.17
CA LYS A 607 15.75 -11.12 5.04
C LYS A 607 15.36 -10.37 3.78
N GLU A 608 16.17 -10.49 2.73
CA GLU A 608 16.00 -9.69 1.52
C GLU A 608 14.94 -10.28 0.57
N PRO A 609 14.15 -9.42 -0.10
CA PRO A 609 14.27 -7.97 -0.19
C PRO A 609 13.46 -7.21 0.89
N LEU A 610 12.84 -7.91 1.84
CA LEU A 610 11.90 -7.29 2.78
C LEU A 610 12.60 -6.38 3.80
N VAL A 611 13.83 -6.71 4.21
CA VAL A 611 14.64 -5.83 5.07
C VAL A 611 14.89 -4.49 4.38
N THR A 612 15.41 -4.51 3.15
CA THR A 612 15.66 -3.30 2.37
C THR A 612 14.39 -2.51 2.09
N LEU A 613 13.31 -3.18 1.65
CA LEU A 613 12.04 -2.49 1.40
C LEU A 613 11.48 -1.82 2.67
N ARG A 614 11.59 -2.43 3.84
CA ARG A 614 11.11 -1.82 5.10
C ARG A 614 11.83 -0.52 5.47
N GLN A 615 13.03 -0.29 4.95
CA GLN A 615 13.77 0.95 5.23
C GLN A 615 13.11 2.16 4.58
N TYR A 616 12.54 2.02 3.37
CA TYR A 616 12.11 3.17 2.57
C TYR A 616 10.71 3.05 1.92
N ARG A 617 10.06 1.88 2.03
CA ARG A 617 8.76 1.59 1.40
C ARG A 617 7.66 1.22 2.38
N ILE A 618 7.74 1.72 3.62
CA ILE A 618 6.65 1.65 4.58
C ILE A 618 5.86 2.95 4.52
N ASP A 619 4.54 2.85 4.36
CA ASP A 619 3.66 3.99 4.58
C ASP A 619 3.46 4.19 6.09
N ARG A 620 3.94 5.34 6.59
CA ARG A 620 3.88 5.72 8.00
C ARG A 620 2.79 6.77 8.29
N SER A 621 1.95 7.11 7.30
CA SER A 621 0.71 7.87 7.57
C SER A 621 -0.23 7.05 8.47
N GLU A 622 -1.15 7.72 9.15
CA GLU A 622 -2.13 7.05 10.02
C GLU A 622 -2.97 6.04 9.22
N GLU A 623 -3.44 6.45 8.04
CA GLU A 623 -4.20 5.62 7.13
C GLU A 623 -3.36 4.46 6.60
N GLY A 624 -2.10 4.72 6.24
CA GLY A 624 -1.16 3.70 5.80
C GLY A 624 -0.88 2.65 6.86
N VAL A 625 -0.66 3.05 8.12
CA VAL A 625 -0.47 2.14 9.25
C VAL A 625 -1.72 1.29 9.49
N LYS A 626 -2.90 1.90 9.46
CA LYS A 626 -4.19 1.19 9.61
C LYS A 626 -4.41 0.18 8.50
N LYS A 627 -4.14 0.56 7.24
CA LYS A 627 -4.42 -0.27 6.06
C LYS A 627 -3.38 -1.38 5.88
N TYR A 628 -2.09 -1.04 5.89
CA TYR A 628 -1.00 -1.97 5.51
C TYR A 628 -0.25 -2.57 6.69
N LYS A 629 -0.52 -2.14 7.92
CA LYS A 629 0.11 -2.70 9.14
C LYS A 629 1.63 -2.73 9.05
N LEU A 630 2.22 -1.62 8.57
CA LEU A 630 3.66 -1.44 8.37
C LEU A 630 4.32 -2.44 7.38
N GLN A 631 3.54 -3.12 6.54
CA GLN A 631 4.09 -3.96 5.49
C GLN A 631 4.75 -3.10 4.39
N PRO A 632 5.90 -3.52 3.85
CA PRO A 632 6.53 -2.80 2.75
C PRO A 632 5.69 -2.87 1.48
N LEU A 633 5.65 -1.76 0.74
CA LEU A 633 4.84 -1.56 -0.46
C LEU A 633 5.72 -1.44 -1.70
N PHE A 634 5.42 -2.21 -2.74
CA PHE A 634 6.22 -2.16 -3.96
C PHE A 634 5.33 -2.52 -5.13
N GLY A 635 5.19 -1.69 -6.16
CA GLY A 635 4.19 -1.90 -7.22
C GLY A 635 2.74 -1.79 -6.75
N ILE A 636 1.80 -1.88 -7.69
CA ILE A 636 0.36 -1.70 -7.45
C ILE A 636 -0.45 -2.89 -7.96
N GLY A 637 -1.57 -3.16 -7.30
CA GLY A 637 -2.65 -3.98 -7.82
C GLY A 637 -3.65 -3.12 -8.57
N SER A 638 -4.23 -3.65 -9.63
CA SER A 638 -5.24 -2.97 -10.43
C SER A 638 -6.36 -3.91 -10.84
N PHE A 639 -7.54 -3.34 -11.06
CA PHE A 639 -8.69 -4.05 -11.59
C PHE A 639 -9.04 -3.55 -13.00
N HIS A 640 -9.71 -4.42 -13.74
CA HIS A 640 -10.15 -4.18 -15.09
C HIS A 640 -11.25 -3.12 -15.16
N VAL A 641 -11.18 -2.22 -16.13
CA VAL A 641 -12.23 -1.22 -16.42
C VAL A 641 -12.80 -1.42 -17.82
N ARG A 642 -11.92 -1.67 -18.81
CA ARG A 642 -12.31 -1.86 -20.21
C ARG A 642 -11.46 -2.95 -20.85
N ASP A 643 -12.14 -3.84 -21.58
CA ASP A 643 -11.48 -4.87 -22.38
C ASP A 643 -10.64 -4.23 -23.49
N GLY A 644 -9.51 -4.86 -23.79
CA GLY A 644 -8.66 -4.45 -24.90
C GLY A 644 -7.41 -5.30 -24.98
N ARG A 645 -6.79 -5.32 -26.15
CA ARG A 645 -5.50 -5.95 -26.36
C ARG A 645 -4.38 -4.97 -26.02
N ILE A 646 -3.39 -5.47 -25.31
CA ILE A 646 -2.11 -4.78 -25.05
C ILE A 646 -0.97 -5.59 -25.64
N ALA A 647 0.07 -4.94 -26.12
CA ALA A 647 1.29 -5.55 -26.61
C ALA A 647 2.52 -4.99 -25.89
N VAL A 648 3.61 -5.76 -25.90
CA VAL A 648 4.92 -5.25 -25.51
C VAL A 648 5.31 -4.10 -26.44
N GLY A 649 5.77 -2.99 -25.86
CA GLY A 649 6.08 -1.75 -26.56
C GLY A 649 4.94 -0.71 -26.56
N ASP A 650 3.71 -1.09 -26.22
CA ASP A 650 2.59 -0.14 -26.18
C ASP A 650 2.81 0.96 -25.14
N GLU A 651 2.45 2.20 -25.51
CA GLU A 651 2.53 3.35 -24.62
C GLU A 651 1.45 3.27 -23.52
N VAL A 652 1.87 3.54 -22.29
CA VAL A 652 1.01 3.64 -21.11
C VAL A 652 0.68 5.10 -20.90
N HIS A 653 -0.61 5.40 -20.85
CA HIS A 653 -1.10 6.70 -20.39
C HIS A 653 -1.81 6.56 -19.06
N ALA A 654 -1.65 7.50 -18.14
CA ALA A 654 -2.30 7.45 -16.83
C ALA A 654 -2.95 8.78 -16.43
N ILE A 655 -4.02 8.69 -15.64
CA ILE A 655 -4.55 9.82 -14.87
C ILE A 655 -3.82 9.83 -13.53
N LEU A 656 -3.11 10.91 -13.24
CA LEU A 656 -2.21 11.00 -12.09
C LEU A 656 -2.88 11.60 -10.86
N SER A 657 -2.54 11.05 -9.69
CA SER A 657 -2.83 11.64 -8.40
C SER A 657 -1.63 12.47 -7.92
N PRO A 658 -1.84 13.65 -7.31
CA PRO A 658 -0.74 14.45 -6.77
C PRO A 658 -0.05 13.76 -5.59
N ASN A 659 -0.81 12.96 -4.82
CA ASN A 659 -0.30 12.15 -3.71
C ASN A 659 -0.33 10.66 -4.08
N PRO A 660 0.57 9.84 -3.51
CA PRO A 660 0.48 8.39 -3.63
C PRO A 660 -0.90 7.89 -3.20
N LEU A 661 -1.44 6.93 -3.94
CA LEU A 661 -2.75 6.36 -3.69
C LEU A 661 -2.71 5.39 -2.51
N LEU A 662 -3.83 5.34 -1.77
CA LEU A 662 -4.05 4.42 -0.66
C LEU A 662 -4.96 3.29 -1.10
#